data_AF-A0A7C6MJ36-F1
#
_entry.id   AF-A0A7C6MJ36-F1
#
_cell.length_a   1.000
_cell.length_b   1.000
_cell.length_c   1.000
_cell.angle_alpha   90.00
_cell.angle_beta   90.00
_cell.angle_gamma   90.00
#
_symmetry.space_group_name_H-M   'P 1'
#
loop_
_entity.id
_entity.type
_entity.pdbx_description
1 polymer ?
#
loop_
_entity_poly.entity_id
_entity_poly.type
_entity_poly.pdbx_seq_one_letter_code
_entity_poly.pdbx_strand_id
1 'polypeptide(L)'
;MSTLKNVLDQLRENQPKGKYGIAFEKLMVNFYRTDPVMKSQFDQVVRWEDWRYNGGKTDSGIDLVARRIEDGKWAAIQCKFFKPSTWIGKGHLDSFFEASGRSFETEHGREHFAQRTIISTSDLWSSTAEEALANQLIPTNRIGMAEIAESPINWDVAFPGSEIQINLSRRETFSPRPHQQEAIDKAIEGFATHDRGKLIMACGTGKTFTSLRLAEQVAENNGGRARVLFLVPSISLLSQTLKEWTAQAQEQDHLRSMAVCSDSKVSKKAEDIATYDLQVPVSTEGADIAARFAEGKRAKGLHVVFSTYQSLPAVHDAQRQGLDDFDLVICDEAHRTTGVTLAGEEASNFTKIHDAGYIRAAKRLYMTATPRLFDDAVKGKAADHSAELASMDDEAIYGPEFYRLGFGEAVEKGLLTDYKVLVMTVDESVAADAMARSGGEPINLTLASAMIGAWNGLAKRSGSLQGRKGGFDEGAEPMRRTVAFARDIKTSTQIAESFPGLIENYRRLLEEKSALNDVSLHNVDLHVEAKHVDGGMNAMERNTKLSWLESPIDDQDTRILTNARCLSEGVDVPALDSVIFFNPRNSMVDVVQSVGRVMRKSEGKTDGYIILPVAVPPNVSPAQALNDNTRFKVVWQILNALRAHDDRFNAQVNSIALNEGNVQELPIEVGHVDGTDPSDPAADSPASDEATADATDADPKQAIDAAEKSPAPYQDNGELTQQIALFSLEQWQEAMYTKLVDKVGSRTYWEDWADDVATIAENQVTRIKALVAGADASLRREFEAFVEGLRGNLNDAISDDDAISMLSQHLITAPVFNALFEGYDFVEHNPVARVMQRMVAALQGANLESETESLEKFYDDVRNRASQVTSASGKQQVIKELYERFFRKAFRKQSEALGIVYTRVEIVDFILRAADDVSKKHFGRGLTDEGTCILDPFAGTSTFMVRLLQSGLIEPEDLPRKYAKELYATEIMLLAYYVSAANIETTFNALQTEAALRREEPAPDYVPFANIALADTFQIHEDGDIPDLNVFSANNDTIERQKAAPINVVIGNPPYSAGQTSANDLNANLKYPSLDERIARTYAEKSTATNKNSLYDSYLRAFRWATDRIGDQGVVAFVSNGGWLDGNTGDGVRLSMAEDFTDLYVFTF
;
A
#
# COMPACT_ATOMS: atom_id res chain seq x y z
N MET A 1 -25.77 34.31 1.05
CA MET A 1 -25.58 35.04 -0.23
C MET A 1 -26.39 34.34 -1.31
N SER A 2 -27.00 35.08 -2.23
CA SER A 2 -27.72 34.52 -3.37
C SER A 2 -26.77 33.78 -4.32
N THR A 3 -27.17 32.60 -4.80
CA THR A 3 -26.49 31.93 -5.91
C THR A 3 -26.94 32.55 -7.24
N LEU A 4 -26.15 32.40 -8.30
CA LEU A 4 -26.56 32.86 -9.64
C LEU A 4 -27.90 32.25 -10.06
N LYS A 5 -28.15 30.98 -9.74
CA LYS A 5 -29.43 30.32 -9.99
C LYS A 5 -30.59 31.09 -9.35
N ASN A 6 -30.46 31.47 -8.08
CA ASN A 6 -31.48 32.26 -7.38
C ASN A 6 -31.72 33.61 -8.08
N VAL A 7 -30.66 34.27 -8.55
CA VAL A 7 -30.75 35.53 -9.30
C VAL A 7 -31.50 35.33 -10.63
N LEU A 8 -31.20 34.25 -11.36
CA LEU A 8 -31.88 33.95 -12.63
C LEU A 8 -33.35 33.57 -12.45
N ASP A 9 -33.67 32.82 -11.40
CA ASP A 9 -35.05 32.45 -11.09
C ASP A 9 -35.84 33.68 -10.65
N GLN A 10 -35.26 34.55 -9.82
CA GLN A 10 -35.84 35.86 -9.49
C GLN A 10 -35.99 36.76 -10.71
N LEU A 11 -35.05 36.75 -11.66
CA LEU A 11 -35.18 37.47 -12.94
C LEU A 11 -36.41 37.00 -13.72
N ARG A 12 -36.66 35.68 -13.75
CA ARG A 12 -37.81 35.07 -14.45
C ARG A 12 -39.13 35.37 -13.75
N GLU A 13 -39.14 35.48 -12.42
CA GLU A 13 -40.35 35.66 -11.61
C GLU A 13 -40.76 37.13 -11.45
N ASN A 14 -39.80 38.06 -11.34
CA ASN A 14 -40.06 39.44 -10.90
C ASN A 14 -40.23 40.48 -12.02
N GLN A 15 -40.19 40.10 -13.30
CA GLN A 15 -40.30 41.05 -14.44
C GLN A 15 -41.40 40.64 -15.44
N PRO A 16 -41.96 41.54 -16.25
CA PRO A 16 -42.90 41.18 -17.31
C PRO A 16 -42.23 40.39 -18.44
N LYS A 17 -42.98 39.46 -19.07
CA LYS A 17 -42.56 38.78 -20.32
C LYS A 17 -42.13 39.80 -21.38
N GLY A 18 -40.83 39.81 -21.69
CA GLY A 18 -40.21 40.70 -22.68
C GLY A 18 -39.15 41.66 -22.10
N LYS A 19 -39.14 41.92 -20.79
CA LYS A 19 -38.11 42.77 -20.13
C LYS A 19 -36.95 41.98 -19.52
N TYR A 20 -37.04 40.65 -19.50
CA TYR A 20 -36.00 39.78 -18.96
C TYR A 20 -34.68 39.88 -19.71
N GLY A 21 -34.72 39.97 -21.04
CA GLY A 21 -33.52 40.05 -21.89
C GLY A 21 -32.64 41.24 -21.51
N ILE A 22 -33.24 42.43 -21.40
CA ILE A 22 -32.55 43.67 -21.00
C ILE A 22 -31.94 43.56 -19.60
N ALA A 23 -32.64 42.93 -18.65
CA ALA A 23 -32.12 42.75 -17.29
C ALA A 23 -30.95 41.75 -17.28
N PHE A 24 -31.02 40.69 -18.08
CA PHE A 24 -29.94 39.73 -18.26
C PHE A 24 -28.72 40.38 -18.96
N GLU A 25 -28.92 41.19 -19.99
CA GLU A 25 -27.84 41.99 -20.61
C GLU A 25 -27.14 42.89 -19.60
N LYS A 26 -27.90 43.62 -18.76
CA LYS A 26 -27.34 44.46 -17.69
C LYS A 26 -26.52 43.63 -16.69
N LEU A 27 -27.00 42.43 -16.34
CA LEU A 27 -26.25 41.50 -15.50
C LEU A 27 -24.94 41.07 -16.16
N MET A 28 -24.97 40.74 -17.46
CA MET A 28 -23.80 40.32 -18.22
C MET A 28 -22.76 41.43 -18.42
N VAL A 29 -23.18 42.70 -18.58
CA VAL A 29 -22.25 43.84 -18.58
C VAL A 29 -21.49 43.95 -17.24
N ASN A 30 -22.20 43.79 -16.12
CA ASN A 30 -21.57 43.82 -14.79
C ASN A 30 -20.69 42.60 -14.56
N PHE A 31 -21.11 41.42 -15.03
CA PHE A 31 -20.29 40.21 -15.02
C PHE A 31 -18.95 40.45 -15.72
N TYR A 32 -18.95 40.95 -16.97
CA TYR A 32 -17.71 41.24 -17.71
C TYR A 32 -16.78 42.25 -17.02
N ARG A 33 -17.35 43.20 -16.27
CA ARG A 33 -16.57 44.22 -15.54
C ARG A 33 -16.00 43.71 -14.21
N THR A 34 -16.60 42.68 -13.64
CA THR A 34 -16.27 42.18 -12.30
C THR A 34 -15.44 40.90 -12.35
N ASP A 35 -15.81 40.00 -13.27
CA ASP A 35 -15.17 38.71 -13.49
C ASP A 35 -13.68 38.90 -13.82
N PRO A 36 -12.77 38.18 -13.15
CA PRO A 36 -11.33 38.37 -13.35
C PRO A 36 -10.87 38.05 -14.78
N VAL A 37 -11.40 36.98 -15.38
CA VAL A 37 -11.04 36.56 -16.74
C VAL A 37 -11.49 37.64 -17.72
N MET A 38 -12.75 38.05 -17.65
CA MET A 38 -13.31 39.04 -18.58
C MET A 38 -12.67 40.42 -18.40
N LYS A 39 -12.48 40.89 -17.16
CA LYS A 39 -11.88 42.21 -16.90
C LYS A 39 -10.41 42.27 -17.33
N SER A 40 -9.68 41.16 -17.29
CA SER A 40 -8.29 41.10 -17.79
C SER A 40 -8.19 41.19 -19.31
N GLN A 41 -9.27 40.83 -20.03
CA GLN A 41 -9.32 40.81 -21.49
C GLN A 41 -9.97 42.07 -22.08
N PHE A 42 -10.93 42.68 -21.36
CA PHE A 42 -11.75 43.76 -21.89
C PHE A 42 -11.77 44.99 -20.95
N ASP A 43 -11.51 46.19 -21.49
CA ASP A 43 -11.52 47.44 -20.72
C ASP A 43 -12.81 48.26 -20.86
N GLN A 44 -13.55 48.06 -21.95
CA GLN A 44 -14.80 48.77 -22.22
C GLN A 44 -15.89 47.78 -22.63
N VAL A 45 -16.91 47.61 -21.79
CA VAL A 45 -18.05 46.73 -22.05
C VAL A 45 -19.35 47.51 -21.90
N VAL A 46 -20.16 47.53 -22.95
CA VAL A 46 -21.42 48.27 -23.03
C VAL A 46 -22.46 47.47 -23.80
N ARG A 47 -23.74 47.78 -23.58
CA ARG A 47 -24.83 47.25 -24.40
C ARG A 47 -24.76 47.84 -25.81
N TRP A 48 -25.28 47.12 -26.80
CA TRP A 48 -25.32 47.56 -28.19
C TRP A 48 -26.01 48.92 -28.38
N GLU A 49 -27.14 49.12 -27.70
CA GLU A 49 -27.91 50.39 -27.77
C GLU A 49 -27.11 51.59 -27.23
N ASP A 50 -26.24 51.33 -26.24
CA ASP A 50 -25.43 52.36 -25.57
C ASP A 50 -24.07 52.57 -26.28
N TRP A 51 -23.78 51.79 -27.32
CA TRP A 51 -22.50 51.85 -28.03
C TRP A 51 -22.44 52.97 -29.05
N ARG A 52 -21.44 53.86 -28.92
CA ARG A 52 -21.27 55.05 -29.79
C ARG A 52 -21.13 54.75 -31.29
N TYR A 53 -20.80 53.50 -31.67
CA TYR A 53 -20.62 53.09 -33.07
C TYR A 53 -21.78 52.27 -33.63
N ASN A 54 -22.89 52.13 -32.90
CA ASN A 54 -24.07 51.37 -33.37
C ASN A 54 -24.81 52.06 -34.54
N GLY A 55 -24.47 53.32 -34.85
CA GLY A 55 -25.03 54.08 -35.96
C GLY A 55 -26.54 54.31 -35.86
N GLY A 56 -27.13 54.29 -34.66
CA GLY A 56 -28.57 54.44 -34.43
C GLY A 56 -29.41 53.26 -34.93
N LYS A 57 -28.79 52.11 -35.23
CA LYS A 57 -29.48 50.90 -35.67
C LYS A 57 -30.11 50.19 -34.47
N THR A 58 -31.38 49.82 -34.58
CA THR A 58 -32.04 48.89 -33.65
C THR A 58 -31.33 47.53 -33.64
N ASP A 59 -31.38 46.84 -32.51
CA ASP A 59 -30.75 45.53 -32.32
C ASP A 59 -31.11 44.56 -33.46
N SER A 60 -30.07 44.07 -34.13
CA SER A 60 -30.14 43.12 -35.24
C SER A 60 -29.52 41.76 -34.87
N GLY A 61 -29.37 41.47 -33.57
CA GLY A 61 -28.83 40.23 -33.02
C GLY A 61 -27.54 40.38 -32.19
N ILE A 62 -27.01 41.58 -31.97
CA ILE A 62 -25.83 41.83 -31.11
C ILE A 62 -26.34 42.55 -29.86
N ASP A 63 -26.14 41.95 -28.70
CA ASP A 63 -26.68 42.47 -27.43
C ASP A 63 -25.66 43.34 -26.70
N LEU A 64 -24.39 42.91 -26.64
CA LEU A 64 -23.28 43.66 -26.03
C LEU A 64 -22.09 43.77 -26.98
N VAL A 65 -21.23 44.75 -26.70
CA VAL A 65 -19.91 44.88 -27.33
C VAL A 65 -18.85 45.13 -26.27
N ALA A 66 -17.68 44.54 -26.48
CA ALA A 66 -16.54 44.65 -25.57
C ALA A 66 -15.27 45.01 -26.35
N ARG A 67 -14.45 45.92 -25.82
CA ARG A 67 -13.15 46.28 -26.42
C ARG A 67 -12.03 45.49 -25.76
N ARG A 68 -11.24 44.79 -26.57
CA ARG A 68 -10.08 44.00 -26.12
C ARG A 68 -8.94 44.92 -25.72
N ILE A 69 -8.30 44.62 -24.59
CA ILE A 69 -7.14 45.37 -24.06
C ILE A 69 -5.91 45.16 -24.95
N GLU A 70 -5.71 43.93 -25.44
CA GLU A 70 -4.52 43.51 -26.19
C GLU A 70 -4.30 44.33 -27.48
N ASP A 71 -5.33 44.44 -28.32
CA ASP A 71 -5.21 45.05 -29.66
C ASP A 71 -6.17 46.23 -29.90
N GLY A 72 -6.97 46.60 -28.89
CA GLY A 72 -7.96 47.69 -28.98
C GLY A 72 -9.17 47.38 -29.86
N LYS A 73 -9.29 46.17 -30.40
CA LYS A 73 -10.39 45.79 -31.31
C LYS A 73 -11.65 45.41 -30.54
N TRP A 74 -12.79 45.48 -31.23
CA TRP A 74 -14.09 45.16 -30.65
C TRP A 74 -14.48 43.69 -30.83
N ALA A 75 -15.15 43.15 -29.82
CA ALA A 75 -15.81 41.86 -29.81
C ALA A 75 -17.34 42.06 -29.76
N ALA A 76 -18.07 41.24 -30.51
CA ALA A 76 -19.53 41.22 -30.51
C ALA A 76 -20.05 40.11 -29.59
N ILE A 77 -21.05 40.40 -28.77
CA ILE A 77 -21.56 39.47 -27.76
C ILE A 77 -23.08 39.33 -27.90
N GLN A 78 -23.57 38.11 -27.84
CA GLN A 78 -25.00 37.79 -27.83
C GLN A 78 -25.40 37.12 -26.51
N CYS A 79 -26.49 37.56 -25.89
CA CYS A 79 -27.03 37.08 -24.63
C CYS A 79 -28.40 36.40 -24.84
N LYS A 80 -28.42 35.07 -24.88
CA LYS A 80 -29.63 34.26 -25.04
C LYS A 80 -30.23 33.87 -23.68
N PHE A 81 -31.21 34.63 -23.22
CA PHE A 81 -31.97 34.35 -22.00
C PHE A 81 -33.21 33.47 -22.26
N PHE A 82 -32.99 32.16 -22.37
CA PHE A 82 -34.05 31.15 -22.53
C PHE A 82 -34.31 30.33 -21.26
N LYS A 83 -35.43 29.59 -21.24
CA LYS A 83 -35.62 28.57 -20.20
C LYS A 83 -34.58 27.46 -20.38
N PRO A 84 -34.11 26.81 -19.29
CA PRO A 84 -33.13 25.72 -19.39
C PRO A 84 -33.60 24.55 -20.27
N SER A 85 -34.92 24.39 -20.42
CA SER A 85 -35.55 23.35 -21.26
C SER A 85 -35.69 23.74 -22.74
N THR A 86 -35.22 24.90 -23.17
CA THR A 86 -35.41 25.41 -24.54
C THR A 86 -34.23 25.04 -25.43
N TRP A 87 -34.51 24.40 -26.57
CA TRP A 87 -33.48 24.08 -27.58
C TRP A 87 -33.06 25.28 -28.40
N ILE A 88 -31.75 25.51 -28.51
CA ILE A 88 -31.13 26.52 -29.34
C ILE A 88 -30.79 25.89 -30.70
N GLY A 89 -31.61 26.19 -31.71
CA GLY A 89 -31.31 25.90 -33.11
C GLY A 89 -30.53 27.01 -33.81
N LYS A 90 -29.96 26.68 -34.98
CA LYS A 90 -29.22 27.61 -35.85
C LYS A 90 -29.95 28.93 -36.12
N GLY A 91 -31.26 28.88 -36.36
CA GLY A 91 -32.08 30.07 -36.64
C GLY A 91 -32.07 31.12 -35.53
N HIS A 92 -31.74 30.75 -34.29
CA HIS A 92 -31.58 31.72 -33.19
C HIS A 92 -30.28 32.52 -33.26
N LEU A 93 -29.29 32.06 -34.04
CA LEU A 93 -27.93 32.60 -34.12
C LEU A 93 -27.66 33.31 -35.45
N ASP A 94 -28.42 32.99 -36.50
CA ASP A 94 -28.18 33.50 -37.87
C ASP A 94 -28.07 35.03 -37.92
N SER A 95 -28.95 35.76 -37.21
CA SER A 95 -28.92 37.22 -37.17
C SER A 95 -27.65 37.78 -36.52
N PHE A 96 -27.14 37.12 -35.48
CA PHE A 96 -25.88 37.52 -34.82
C PHE A 96 -24.69 37.30 -35.73
N PHE A 97 -24.59 36.13 -36.38
CA PHE A 97 -23.50 35.85 -37.31
C PHE A 97 -23.50 36.81 -38.49
N GLU A 98 -24.68 37.15 -39.02
CA GLU A 98 -24.83 38.13 -40.09
C GLU A 98 -24.42 39.54 -39.64
N ALA A 99 -24.93 40.00 -38.50
CA ALA A 99 -24.67 41.34 -37.99
C ALA A 99 -23.20 41.54 -37.61
N SER A 100 -22.62 40.58 -36.87
CA SER A 100 -21.23 40.63 -36.41
C SER A 100 -20.21 40.37 -37.53
N GLY A 101 -20.65 39.87 -38.70
CA GLY A 101 -19.80 39.72 -39.88
C GLY A 101 -19.61 41.01 -40.68
N ARG A 102 -20.39 42.06 -40.39
CA ARG A 102 -20.32 43.34 -41.08
C ARG A 102 -19.23 44.25 -40.47
N SER A 103 -18.72 45.16 -41.29
CA SER A 103 -17.84 46.24 -40.80
C SER A 103 -18.64 47.39 -40.22
N PHE A 104 -17.98 48.18 -39.37
CA PHE A 104 -18.49 49.41 -38.79
C PHE A 104 -17.45 50.53 -38.89
N GLU A 105 -17.88 51.79 -38.78
CA GLU A 105 -16.99 52.96 -38.88
C GLU A 105 -16.62 53.44 -37.47
N THR A 106 -15.34 53.63 -37.23
CA THR A 106 -14.78 54.20 -35.99
C THR A 106 -14.00 55.49 -36.30
N GLU A 107 -13.48 56.14 -35.26
CA GLU A 107 -12.53 57.25 -35.39
C GLU A 107 -11.22 56.88 -36.10
N HIS A 108 -10.92 55.58 -36.25
CA HIS A 108 -9.75 55.04 -36.95
C HIS A 108 -10.07 54.48 -38.35
N GLY A 109 -11.30 54.65 -38.82
CA GLY A 109 -11.77 54.19 -40.12
C GLY A 109 -12.66 52.95 -40.01
N ARG A 110 -12.71 52.17 -41.09
CA ARG A 110 -13.55 50.98 -41.16
C ARG A 110 -12.90 49.80 -40.43
N GLU A 111 -13.60 49.29 -39.42
CA GLU A 111 -13.16 48.17 -38.59
C GLU A 111 -14.12 46.96 -38.71
N HIS A 112 -13.64 45.81 -38.22
CA HIS A 112 -14.38 44.56 -38.13
C HIS A 112 -14.29 44.00 -36.71
N PHE A 113 -15.29 43.23 -36.29
CA PHE A 113 -15.22 42.52 -35.02
C PHE A 113 -14.11 41.47 -35.06
N ALA A 114 -13.27 41.46 -34.04
CA ALA A 114 -12.14 40.54 -33.92
C ALA A 114 -12.52 39.23 -33.23
N GLN A 115 -13.65 39.21 -32.51
CA GLN A 115 -14.12 38.06 -31.73
C GLN A 115 -15.64 38.11 -31.58
N ARG A 116 -16.25 36.93 -31.43
CA ARG A 116 -17.66 36.73 -31.10
C ARG A 116 -17.79 35.93 -29.81
N THR A 117 -18.76 36.27 -28.98
CA THR A 117 -19.10 35.50 -27.79
C THR A 117 -20.60 35.29 -27.68
N ILE A 118 -21.03 34.07 -27.39
CA ILE A 118 -22.44 33.75 -27.16
C ILE A 118 -22.60 33.31 -25.72
N ILE A 119 -23.43 34.04 -24.97
CA ILE A 119 -23.82 33.72 -23.61
C ILE A 119 -25.21 33.09 -23.67
N SER A 120 -25.37 31.89 -23.11
CA SER A 120 -26.65 31.19 -23.14
C SER A 120 -27.06 30.70 -21.75
N THR A 121 -28.35 30.86 -21.44
CA THR A 121 -28.96 30.25 -20.25
C THR A 121 -29.56 28.86 -20.47
N SER A 122 -29.40 28.32 -21.68
CA SER A 122 -29.77 26.95 -22.04
C SER A 122 -28.59 26.20 -22.62
N ASP A 123 -28.45 24.95 -22.17
CA ASP A 123 -27.41 24.01 -22.55
C ASP A 123 -27.91 23.03 -23.64
N LEU A 124 -29.13 23.22 -24.16
CA LEU A 124 -29.68 22.34 -25.20
C LEU A 124 -29.43 22.94 -26.59
N TRP A 125 -28.42 22.46 -27.32
CA TRP A 125 -28.04 22.95 -28.64
C TRP A 125 -28.24 21.91 -29.74
N SER A 126 -28.83 22.29 -30.88
CA SER A 126 -28.93 21.38 -32.01
C SER A 126 -27.56 21.13 -32.64
N SER A 127 -27.35 19.95 -33.25
CA SER A 127 -26.11 19.64 -33.98
C SER A 127 -25.75 20.70 -35.02
N THR A 128 -26.75 21.23 -35.72
CA THR A 128 -26.59 22.32 -36.69
C THR A 128 -26.21 23.67 -36.09
N ALA A 129 -26.50 23.91 -34.80
CA ALA A 129 -26.07 25.11 -34.08
C ALA A 129 -24.62 24.94 -33.58
N GLU A 130 -24.25 23.75 -33.11
CA GLU A 130 -22.87 23.39 -32.74
C GLU A 130 -21.92 23.50 -33.94
N GLU A 131 -22.30 22.93 -35.09
CA GLU A 131 -21.52 23.05 -36.33
C GLU A 131 -21.33 24.50 -36.79
N ALA A 132 -22.28 25.38 -36.47
CA ALA A 132 -22.19 26.80 -36.85
C ALA A 132 -21.13 27.56 -36.03
N LEU A 133 -20.75 27.07 -34.84
CA LEU A 133 -19.71 27.68 -34.00
C LEU A 133 -18.30 27.30 -34.47
N ALA A 134 -18.14 26.10 -35.02
CA ALA A 134 -16.85 25.57 -35.42
C ALA A 134 -16.27 26.28 -36.66
N ASN A 135 -14.94 26.44 -36.69
CA ASN A 135 -14.16 26.93 -37.86
C ASN A 135 -14.61 28.29 -38.44
N GLN A 136 -15.10 29.19 -37.59
CA GLN A 136 -15.47 30.54 -38.00
C GLN A 136 -14.25 31.41 -38.32
N LEU A 137 -14.34 32.24 -39.37
CA LEU A 137 -13.29 33.22 -39.72
C LEU A 137 -13.05 34.24 -38.60
N ILE A 138 -14.13 34.67 -37.94
CA ILE A 138 -14.06 35.46 -36.71
C ILE A 138 -14.18 34.45 -35.55
N PRO A 139 -13.14 34.31 -34.70
CA PRO A 139 -13.17 33.39 -33.56
C PRO A 139 -14.45 33.56 -32.73
N THR A 140 -15.14 32.46 -32.46
CA THR A 140 -16.44 32.46 -31.77
C THR A 140 -16.37 31.57 -30.54
N ASN A 141 -16.68 32.14 -29.37
CA ASN A 141 -16.65 31.46 -28.08
C ASN A 141 -18.07 31.34 -27.50
N ARG A 142 -18.27 30.35 -26.63
CA ARG A 142 -19.51 30.17 -25.86
C ARG A 142 -19.23 30.30 -24.37
N ILE A 143 -20.14 30.95 -23.65
CA ILE A 143 -20.17 30.98 -22.19
C ILE A 143 -21.54 30.45 -21.76
N GLY A 144 -21.56 29.30 -21.09
CA GLY A 144 -22.75 28.71 -20.51
C GLY A 144 -22.99 29.19 -19.08
N MET A 145 -24.03 28.63 -18.46
CA MET A 145 -24.39 29.02 -17.10
C MET A 145 -23.49 28.45 -16.02
N ALA A 146 -22.97 27.24 -16.24
CA ALA A 146 -22.04 26.62 -15.32
C ALA A 146 -20.80 27.51 -15.14
N GLU A 147 -20.25 28.01 -16.24
CA GLU A 147 -19.09 28.90 -16.23
C GLU A 147 -19.33 30.20 -15.47
N ILE A 148 -20.49 30.82 -15.65
CA ILE A 148 -20.83 32.07 -14.96
C ILE A 148 -21.08 31.78 -13.47
N ALA A 149 -21.74 30.67 -13.13
CA ALA A 149 -22.02 30.31 -11.75
C ALA A 149 -20.75 30.06 -10.92
N GLU A 150 -19.73 29.48 -11.56
CA GLU A 150 -18.42 29.19 -10.98
C GLU A 150 -17.52 30.43 -10.82
N SER A 151 -17.84 31.54 -11.48
CA SER A 151 -17.07 32.78 -11.38
C SER A 151 -16.91 33.22 -9.91
N PRO A 152 -15.73 33.73 -9.50
CA PRO A 152 -15.45 34.17 -8.13
C PRO A 152 -16.12 35.51 -7.80
N ILE A 153 -17.43 35.60 -8.06
CA ILE A 153 -18.28 36.76 -7.85
C ILE A 153 -19.30 36.46 -6.75
N ASN A 154 -19.55 37.45 -5.92
CA ASN A 154 -20.69 37.54 -5.04
C ASN A 154 -21.86 38.14 -5.82
N TRP A 155 -22.91 37.33 -6.02
CA TRP A 155 -24.09 37.66 -6.82
C TRP A 155 -25.11 38.46 -6.01
N ASP A 156 -24.75 39.67 -5.58
CA ASP A 156 -25.67 40.60 -4.91
C ASP A 156 -26.50 41.36 -5.94
N VAL A 157 -27.75 40.92 -6.10
CA VAL A 157 -28.71 41.48 -7.04
C VAL A 157 -30.04 41.68 -6.33
N ALA A 158 -30.55 42.91 -6.36
CA ALA A 158 -31.80 43.28 -5.73
C ALA A 158 -32.83 43.75 -6.77
N PHE A 159 -34.11 43.48 -6.50
CA PHE A 159 -35.25 43.85 -7.35
C PHE A 159 -36.20 44.85 -6.65
N PRO A 160 -35.77 46.11 -6.39
CA PRO A 160 -36.64 47.13 -5.82
C PRO A 160 -37.65 47.65 -6.86
N GLY A 161 -38.76 46.93 -7.02
CA GLY A 161 -39.93 47.38 -7.81
C GLY A 161 -39.73 47.35 -9.33
N SER A 162 -39.10 48.38 -9.91
CA SER A 162 -39.07 48.61 -11.37
C SER A 162 -37.72 48.46 -12.06
N GLU A 163 -36.59 48.61 -11.35
CA GLU A 163 -35.24 48.47 -11.91
C GLU A 163 -34.37 47.52 -11.09
N ILE A 164 -33.59 46.69 -11.78
CA ILE A 164 -32.62 45.78 -11.16
C ILE A 164 -31.41 46.56 -10.64
N GLN A 165 -31.04 46.33 -9.39
CA GLN A 165 -29.78 46.81 -8.81
C GLN A 165 -28.79 45.64 -8.80
N ILE A 166 -27.62 45.84 -9.40
CA ILE A 166 -26.59 44.81 -9.56
C ILE A 166 -25.32 45.32 -8.89
N ASN A 167 -24.95 44.71 -7.76
CA ASN A 167 -23.78 45.07 -6.97
C ASN A 167 -22.81 43.87 -6.90
N LEU A 168 -22.27 43.48 -8.05
CA LEU A 168 -21.32 42.37 -8.08
C LEU A 168 -20.00 42.79 -7.41
N SER A 169 -19.50 41.93 -6.54
CA SER A 169 -18.16 42.08 -5.93
C SER A 169 -17.37 40.79 -6.08
N ARG A 170 -16.05 40.87 -6.03
CA ARG A 170 -15.19 39.69 -6.07
C ARG A 170 -15.23 38.94 -4.75
N ARG A 171 -15.11 37.61 -4.80
CA ARG A 171 -14.84 36.78 -3.62
C ARG A 171 -13.41 36.99 -3.15
N GLU A 172 -13.19 36.88 -1.85
CA GLU A 172 -11.84 36.87 -1.28
C GLU A 172 -11.10 35.60 -1.73
N THR A 173 -9.82 35.73 -2.04
CA THR A 173 -8.96 34.60 -2.42
C THR A 173 -8.51 33.84 -1.17
N PHE A 174 -8.25 32.55 -1.32
CA PHE A 174 -7.82 31.73 -0.19
C PHE A 174 -6.38 32.03 0.21
N SER A 175 -6.08 32.00 1.51
CA SER A 175 -4.70 31.94 2.00
C SER A 175 -4.21 30.48 2.03
N PRO A 176 -2.91 30.21 1.77
CA PRO A 176 -2.37 28.87 1.89
C PRO A 176 -2.54 28.33 3.31
N ARG A 177 -2.98 27.07 3.40
CA ARG A 177 -3.00 26.31 4.66
C ARG A 177 -1.55 26.00 5.11
N PRO A 178 -1.32 25.66 6.39
CA PRO A 178 0.03 25.40 6.90
C PRO A 178 0.85 24.40 6.06
N HIS A 179 0.26 23.26 5.67
CA HIS A 179 0.93 22.25 4.85
C HIS A 179 1.24 22.72 3.42
N GLN A 180 0.46 23.68 2.90
CA GLN A 180 0.68 24.27 1.58
C GLN A 180 1.82 25.30 1.66
N GLN A 181 1.84 26.10 2.73
CA GLN A 181 2.95 27.03 2.97
C GLN A 181 4.27 26.29 3.14
N GLU A 182 4.27 25.22 3.94
CA GLU A 182 5.45 24.36 4.12
C GLU A 182 5.94 23.77 2.79
N ALA A 183 5.04 23.27 1.96
CA ALA A 183 5.35 22.77 0.62
C ALA A 183 5.98 23.85 -0.28
N ILE A 184 5.48 25.09 -0.22
CA ILE A 184 6.01 26.22 -0.99
C ILE A 184 7.42 26.58 -0.49
N ASP A 185 7.59 26.72 0.82
CA ASP A 185 8.87 27.08 1.43
C ASP A 185 9.95 26.05 1.09
N LYS A 186 9.60 24.75 1.20
CA LYS A 186 10.48 23.64 0.83
C LYS A 186 10.81 23.58 -0.65
N ALA A 187 9.86 23.90 -1.53
CA ALA A 187 10.13 23.98 -2.97
C ALA A 187 11.08 25.14 -3.29
N ILE A 188 10.91 26.31 -2.66
CA ILE A 188 11.81 27.46 -2.83
C ILE A 188 13.22 27.15 -2.30
N GLU A 189 13.33 26.53 -1.12
CA GLU A 189 14.59 26.06 -0.53
C GLU A 189 15.30 25.07 -1.48
N GLY A 190 14.56 24.07 -1.97
CA GLY A 190 15.07 23.09 -2.92
C GLY A 190 15.56 23.72 -4.22
N PHE A 191 14.82 24.69 -4.76
CA PHE A 191 15.24 25.41 -5.96
C PHE A 191 16.45 26.34 -5.77
N ALA A 192 16.88 26.62 -4.54
CA ALA A 192 18.14 27.33 -4.30
C ALA A 192 19.37 26.48 -4.65
N THR A 193 19.25 25.15 -4.54
CA THR A 193 20.36 24.20 -4.75
C THR A 193 20.20 23.34 -6.00
N HIS A 194 18.97 23.11 -6.46
CA HIS A 194 18.64 22.27 -7.60
C HIS A 194 17.82 23.02 -8.65
N ASP A 195 17.91 22.60 -9.91
CA ASP A 195 17.06 23.13 -11.00
C ASP A 195 15.79 22.30 -11.20
N ARG A 196 15.70 21.15 -10.54
CA ARG A 196 14.60 20.19 -10.65
C ARG A 196 14.22 19.70 -9.26
N GLY A 197 12.95 19.39 -9.06
CA GLY A 197 12.51 18.69 -7.86
C GLY A 197 11.10 18.17 -7.95
N LYS A 198 10.77 17.27 -7.02
CA LYS A 198 9.47 16.63 -6.92
C LYS A 198 8.67 17.20 -5.74
N LEU A 199 7.38 17.39 -5.97
CA LEU A 199 6.39 17.74 -4.95
C LEU A 199 5.32 16.65 -4.90
N ILE A 200 5.38 15.80 -3.88
CA ILE A 200 4.47 14.67 -3.70
C ILE A 200 3.39 15.07 -2.71
N MET A 201 2.12 15.12 -3.12
CA MET A 201 1.02 15.44 -2.20
C MET A 201 -0.21 14.60 -2.50
N ALA A 202 -0.84 14.07 -1.45
CA ALA A 202 -2.08 13.31 -1.53
C ALA A 202 -3.19 14.04 -2.32
N CYS A 203 -4.04 13.30 -3.03
CA CYS A 203 -5.16 13.87 -3.77
C CYS A 203 -6.14 14.60 -2.83
N GLY A 204 -6.68 15.75 -3.26
CA GLY A 204 -7.59 16.56 -2.45
C GLY A 204 -6.92 17.54 -1.47
N THR A 205 -5.60 17.53 -1.32
CA THR A 205 -4.86 18.45 -0.41
C THR A 205 -4.53 19.83 -1.01
N GLY A 206 -4.89 20.05 -2.28
CA GLY A 206 -4.78 21.35 -2.96
C GLY A 206 -3.50 21.58 -3.78
N LYS A 207 -2.91 20.54 -4.39
CA LYS A 207 -1.71 20.62 -5.26
C LYS A 207 -1.75 21.77 -6.27
N THR A 208 -2.84 21.89 -7.02
CA THR A 208 -3.03 22.91 -8.06
C THR A 208 -3.04 24.33 -7.51
N PHE A 209 -3.56 24.51 -6.29
CA PHE A 209 -3.54 25.81 -5.60
C PHE A 209 -2.17 26.11 -4.99
N THR A 210 -1.50 25.11 -4.42
CA THR A 210 -0.12 25.24 -3.90
C THR A 210 0.84 25.68 -5.01
N SER A 211 0.69 25.13 -6.22
CA SER A 211 1.56 25.48 -7.36
C SER A 211 1.33 26.90 -7.89
N LEU A 212 0.11 27.44 -7.77
CA LEU A 212 -0.17 28.86 -8.05
C LEU A 212 0.59 29.76 -7.07
N ARG A 213 0.46 29.50 -5.76
CA ARG A 213 1.14 30.29 -4.72
C ARG A 213 2.65 30.21 -4.85
N LEU A 214 3.19 29.04 -5.20
CA LEU A 214 4.61 28.88 -5.52
C LEU A 214 5.03 29.74 -6.72
N ALA A 215 4.23 29.77 -7.81
CA ALA A 215 4.51 30.58 -8.98
C ALA A 215 4.51 32.10 -8.66
N GLU A 216 3.57 32.55 -7.81
CA GLU A 216 3.54 33.92 -7.30
C GLU A 216 4.80 34.24 -6.49
N GLN A 217 5.22 33.35 -5.59
CA GLN A 217 6.45 33.54 -4.81
C GLN A 217 7.70 33.61 -5.71
N VAL A 218 7.76 32.79 -6.77
CA VAL A 218 8.82 32.87 -7.78
C VAL A 218 8.78 34.21 -8.51
N ALA A 219 7.59 34.74 -8.83
CA ALA A 219 7.46 36.06 -9.45
C ALA A 219 7.97 37.18 -8.53
N GLU A 220 7.63 37.14 -7.24
CA GLU A 220 8.14 38.08 -6.24
C GLU A 220 9.67 38.07 -6.17
N ASN A 221 10.26 36.87 -6.08
CA ASN A 221 11.71 36.68 -6.05
C ASN A 221 12.40 37.20 -7.33
N ASN A 222 11.69 37.19 -8.46
CA ASN A 222 12.17 37.66 -9.77
C ASN A 222 11.79 39.13 -10.08
N GLY A 223 11.52 39.94 -9.05
CA GLY A 223 11.24 41.38 -9.19
C GLY A 223 9.79 41.70 -9.57
N GLY A 224 8.86 40.81 -9.19
CA GLY A 224 7.42 40.92 -9.45
C GLY A 224 7.01 40.41 -10.84
N ARG A 225 7.74 39.45 -11.42
CA ARG A 225 7.40 38.81 -12.70
C ARG A 225 7.88 37.37 -12.80
N ALA A 226 7.09 36.48 -13.39
CA ALA A 226 7.55 35.15 -13.78
C ALA A 226 6.82 34.64 -15.03
N ARG A 227 7.54 33.90 -15.85
CA ARG A 227 7.00 33.12 -16.96
C ARG A 227 6.91 31.67 -16.57
N VAL A 228 5.70 31.14 -16.67
CA VAL A 228 5.38 29.80 -16.20
C VAL A 228 4.83 28.98 -17.36
N LEU A 229 5.35 27.76 -17.52
CA LEU A 229 4.72 26.73 -18.35
C LEU A 229 4.06 25.72 -17.42
N PHE A 230 2.74 25.59 -17.50
CA PHE A 230 1.98 24.61 -16.74
C PHE A 230 1.53 23.48 -17.67
N LEU A 231 1.99 22.26 -17.42
CA LEU A 231 1.72 21.09 -18.25
C LEU A 231 0.75 20.12 -17.58
N VAL A 232 -0.22 19.67 -18.36
CA VAL A 232 -1.27 18.71 -17.94
C VAL A 232 -1.51 17.63 -18.99
N PRO A 233 -2.00 16.45 -18.60
CA PRO A 233 -2.30 15.35 -19.53
C PRO A 233 -3.50 15.52 -20.46
N SER A 234 -4.49 16.35 -20.09
CA SER A 234 -5.78 16.47 -20.80
C SER A 234 -6.30 17.91 -20.86
N ILE A 235 -7.18 18.18 -21.82
CA ILE A 235 -7.81 19.50 -21.98
C ILE A 235 -8.76 19.80 -20.80
N SER A 236 -9.43 18.80 -20.24
CA SER A 236 -10.30 18.98 -19.06
C SER A 236 -9.51 19.48 -17.85
N LEU A 237 -8.34 18.89 -17.56
CA LEU A 237 -7.48 19.33 -16.45
C LEU A 237 -6.84 20.69 -16.74
N LEU A 238 -6.57 21.00 -18.01
CA LEU A 238 -6.12 22.34 -18.43
C LEU A 238 -7.17 23.39 -18.08
N SER A 239 -8.43 23.16 -18.47
CA SER A 239 -9.55 24.04 -18.19
C SER A 239 -9.75 24.23 -16.68
N GLN A 240 -9.70 23.15 -15.90
CA GLN A 240 -9.82 23.20 -14.44
C GLN A 240 -8.69 24.02 -13.80
N THR A 241 -7.44 23.76 -14.18
CA THR A 241 -6.27 24.48 -13.66
C THR A 241 -6.36 25.96 -13.99
N LEU A 242 -6.69 26.29 -15.23
CA LEU A 242 -6.84 27.66 -15.70
C LEU A 242 -7.92 28.41 -14.89
N LYS A 243 -9.08 27.78 -14.69
CA LYS A 243 -10.18 28.34 -13.88
C LYS A 243 -9.72 28.60 -12.44
N GLU A 244 -9.13 27.60 -11.79
CA GLU A 244 -8.66 27.69 -10.41
C GLU A 244 -7.59 28.79 -10.24
N TRP A 245 -6.58 28.80 -11.11
CA TRP A 245 -5.49 29.79 -11.08
C TRP A 245 -6.04 31.21 -11.28
N THR A 246 -6.95 31.39 -12.22
CA THR A 246 -7.53 32.71 -12.48
C THR A 246 -8.44 33.15 -11.33
N ALA A 247 -9.16 32.23 -10.70
CA ALA A 247 -10.04 32.54 -9.57
C ALA A 247 -9.26 32.85 -8.26
N GLN A 248 -8.08 32.28 -8.07
CA GLN A 248 -7.35 32.34 -6.80
C GLN A 248 -6.09 33.22 -6.78
N ALA A 249 -5.61 33.68 -7.95
CA ALA A 249 -4.43 34.54 -8.02
C ALA A 249 -4.64 35.81 -7.16
N GLN A 250 -3.63 36.23 -6.40
CA GLN A 250 -3.72 37.41 -5.53
C GLN A 250 -3.66 38.72 -6.33
N GLU A 251 -2.88 38.74 -7.41
CA GLU A 251 -2.79 39.87 -8.35
C GLU A 251 -3.43 39.53 -9.70
N GLN A 252 -4.73 39.20 -9.71
CA GLN A 252 -5.46 38.79 -10.93
C GLN A 252 -5.39 39.79 -12.08
N ASP A 253 -5.27 41.09 -11.78
CA ASP A 253 -5.11 42.14 -12.79
C ASP A 253 -3.72 42.07 -13.50
N HIS A 254 -2.81 41.20 -13.04
CA HIS A 254 -1.47 40.93 -13.58
C HIS A 254 -1.25 39.46 -14.02
N LEU A 255 -2.29 38.62 -14.08
CA LEU A 255 -2.18 37.26 -14.62
C LEU A 255 -2.52 37.27 -16.12
N ARG A 256 -1.53 36.99 -16.97
CA ARG A 256 -1.71 36.80 -18.41
C ARG A 256 -1.63 35.32 -18.74
N SER A 257 -2.76 34.74 -19.15
CA SER A 257 -2.88 33.31 -19.45
C SER A 257 -3.13 33.04 -20.92
N MET A 258 -2.56 31.95 -21.42
CA MET A 258 -2.84 31.40 -22.76
C MET A 258 -3.00 29.88 -22.68
N ALA A 259 -3.92 29.33 -23.47
CA ALA A 259 -4.09 27.88 -23.61
C ALA A 259 -3.45 27.37 -24.92
N VAL A 260 -2.70 26.28 -24.83
CA VAL A 260 -2.03 25.63 -25.96
C VAL A 260 -2.51 24.17 -26.05
N CYS A 261 -3.39 23.89 -26.99
CA CYS A 261 -3.99 22.56 -27.18
C CYS A 261 -4.27 22.26 -28.65
N SER A 262 -3.79 21.11 -29.15
CA SER A 262 -3.88 20.69 -30.55
C SER A 262 -5.07 19.75 -30.78
N ASP A 263 -6.04 20.22 -31.55
CA ASP A 263 -7.33 19.57 -31.86
C ASP A 263 -7.25 18.34 -32.81
N SER A 264 -6.05 17.93 -33.24
CA SER A 264 -5.91 17.10 -34.44
C SER A 264 -5.62 15.60 -34.24
N LYS A 265 -5.28 15.14 -33.02
CA LYS A 265 -4.90 13.73 -32.80
C LYS A 265 -5.44 13.05 -31.54
N VAL A 266 -6.22 13.74 -30.71
CA VAL A 266 -7.00 13.07 -29.66
C VAL A 266 -8.20 12.42 -30.33
N SER A 267 -8.38 11.12 -30.10
CA SER A 267 -9.37 10.24 -30.70
C SER A 267 -10.68 10.94 -31.08
N LYS A 268 -11.10 10.78 -32.35
CA LYS A 268 -12.43 11.16 -32.90
C LYS A 268 -13.64 10.59 -32.15
N LYS A 269 -13.44 9.87 -31.07
CA LYS A 269 -14.45 9.56 -30.09
C LYS A 269 -13.84 9.75 -28.71
N ALA A 270 -14.47 10.66 -27.97
CA ALA A 270 -14.54 10.65 -26.53
C ALA A 270 -13.31 11.12 -25.76
N GLU A 271 -13.13 12.45 -25.58
CA GLU A 271 -12.65 12.99 -24.28
C GLU A 271 -12.65 14.52 -24.13
N ASP A 272 -12.65 15.34 -25.18
CA ASP A 272 -12.29 16.76 -25.01
C ASP A 272 -13.45 17.77 -24.95
N ILE A 273 -13.22 18.81 -24.14
CA ILE A 273 -13.92 20.10 -24.19
C ILE A 273 -13.58 20.76 -25.53
N ALA A 274 -14.56 21.33 -26.22
CA ALA A 274 -14.26 22.04 -27.47
C ALA A 274 -13.45 23.31 -27.18
N THR A 275 -12.49 23.64 -28.05
CA THR A 275 -11.60 24.79 -27.87
C THR A 275 -12.34 26.13 -27.71
N TYR A 276 -13.53 26.27 -28.30
CA TYR A 276 -14.40 27.45 -28.16
C TYR A 276 -15.15 27.57 -26.82
N ASP A 277 -15.10 26.54 -25.96
CA ASP A 277 -15.61 26.59 -24.59
C ASP A 277 -14.55 27.11 -23.59
N LEU A 278 -13.29 27.34 -24.04
CA LEU A 278 -12.26 27.97 -23.21
C LEU A 278 -12.41 29.50 -23.19
N GLN A 279 -12.34 30.09 -21.99
CA GLN A 279 -12.52 31.53 -21.79
C GLN A 279 -11.27 32.37 -22.08
N VAL A 280 -10.16 31.74 -22.49
CA VAL A 280 -8.88 32.39 -22.80
C VAL A 280 -8.47 32.15 -24.24
N PRO A 281 -7.56 32.96 -24.81
CA PRO A 281 -7.03 32.71 -26.13
C PRO A 281 -6.39 31.32 -26.23
N VAL A 282 -6.82 30.57 -27.26
CA VAL A 282 -6.29 29.25 -27.60
C VAL A 282 -5.40 29.38 -28.83
N SER A 283 -4.26 28.72 -28.83
CA SER A 283 -3.41 28.61 -30.02
C SER A 283 -2.78 27.24 -30.16
N THR A 284 -2.48 26.90 -31.39
CA THR A 284 -1.75 25.70 -31.80
C THR A 284 -0.47 26.02 -32.55
N GLU A 285 -0.20 27.30 -32.81
CA GLU A 285 0.90 27.76 -33.66
C GLU A 285 1.93 28.53 -32.83
N GLY A 286 3.19 28.09 -32.88
CA GLY A 286 4.28 28.74 -32.14
C GLY A 286 4.46 30.23 -32.46
N ALA A 287 4.13 30.65 -33.69
CA ALA A 287 4.22 32.04 -34.14
C ALA A 287 3.26 32.97 -33.38
N ASP A 288 2.01 32.53 -33.22
CA ASP A 288 0.99 33.27 -32.50
C ASP A 288 1.31 33.34 -31.00
N ILE A 289 1.78 32.21 -30.42
CA ILE A 289 2.22 32.17 -29.02
C ILE A 289 3.37 33.18 -28.78
N ALA A 290 4.41 33.16 -29.64
CA ALA A 290 5.54 34.06 -29.50
C ALA A 290 5.15 35.54 -29.69
N ALA A 291 4.29 35.85 -30.67
CA ALA A 291 3.83 37.21 -30.93
C ALA A 291 3.06 37.79 -29.74
N ARG A 292 2.13 37.03 -29.15
CA ARG A 292 1.33 37.49 -28.01
C ARG A 292 2.20 37.76 -26.79
N PHE A 293 3.16 36.90 -26.48
CA PHE A 293 4.07 37.10 -25.34
C PHE A 293 5.18 38.13 -25.61
N ALA A 294 5.40 38.55 -26.86
CA ALA A 294 6.29 39.66 -27.18
C ALA A 294 5.69 41.02 -26.80
N GLU A 295 4.38 41.18 -26.95
CA GLU A 295 3.65 42.36 -26.46
C GLU A 295 3.64 42.36 -24.93
N GLY A 296 4.01 43.47 -24.27
CA GLY A 296 4.00 43.51 -22.80
C GLY A 296 5.09 42.67 -22.12
N LYS A 297 6.16 42.28 -22.83
CA LYS A 297 7.32 41.50 -22.33
C LYS A 297 7.96 42.01 -21.02
N ARG A 298 7.74 43.27 -20.65
CA ARG A 298 8.25 43.92 -19.42
C ARG A 298 7.16 44.19 -18.38
N ALA A 299 5.92 43.76 -18.61
CA ALA A 299 4.84 43.91 -17.65
C ALA A 299 5.10 43.04 -16.42
N LYS A 300 4.84 43.61 -15.23
CA LYS A 300 4.83 42.86 -13.97
C LYS A 300 3.69 41.84 -13.99
N GLY A 301 3.84 40.76 -13.23
CA GLY A 301 2.84 39.71 -13.12
C GLY A 301 3.27 38.33 -13.62
N LEU A 302 2.30 37.43 -13.63
CA LEU A 302 2.45 36.05 -14.08
C LEU A 302 2.08 35.92 -15.55
N HIS A 303 3.01 35.41 -16.34
CA HIS A 303 2.82 35.14 -17.77
C HIS A 303 2.80 33.63 -17.95
N VAL A 304 1.61 33.04 -18.01
CA VAL A 304 1.40 31.59 -17.90
C VAL A 304 0.93 31.00 -19.22
N VAL A 305 1.67 29.99 -19.70
CA VAL A 305 1.27 29.13 -20.80
C VAL A 305 0.73 27.84 -20.19
N PHE A 306 -0.57 27.60 -20.29
CA PHE A 306 -1.19 26.34 -19.95
C PHE A 306 -1.20 25.45 -21.19
N SER A 307 -0.52 24.31 -21.15
CA SER A 307 -0.40 23.42 -22.31
C SER A 307 -0.72 21.99 -21.93
N THR A 308 -1.29 21.24 -22.86
CA THR A 308 -1.25 19.78 -22.75
C THR A 308 0.14 19.26 -23.10
N TYR A 309 0.54 18.10 -22.56
CA TYR A 309 1.81 17.48 -22.97
C TYR A 309 1.86 17.22 -24.48
N GLN A 310 0.75 16.86 -25.10
CA GLN A 310 0.65 16.59 -26.53
C GLN A 310 0.97 17.82 -27.39
N SER A 311 0.72 19.03 -26.87
CA SER A 311 0.94 20.29 -27.56
C SER A 311 2.28 20.95 -27.24
N LEU A 312 3.17 20.24 -26.53
CA LEU A 312 4.54 20.68 -26.26
C LEU A 312 5.32 21.12 -27.52
N PRO A 313 5.16 20.49 -28.71
CA PRO A 313 5.82 20.97 -29.93
C PRO A 313 5.49 22.41 -30.31
N ALA A 314 4.26 22.89 -30.06
CA ALA A 314 3.89 24.28 -30.35
C ALA A 314 4.61 25.27 -29.42
N VAL A 315 4.83 24.89 -28.16
CA VAL A 315 5.60 25.66 -27.18
C VAL A 315 7.09 25.68 -27.55
N HIS A 316 7.63 24.54 -27.99
CA HIS A 316 8.99 24.45 -28.53
C HIS A 316 9.18 25.37 -29.74
N ASP A 317 8.25 25.34 -30.70
CA ASP A 317 8.28 26.20 -31.88
C ASP A 317 8.18 27.69 -31.50
N ALA A 318 7.40 28.04 -30.47
CA ALA A 318 7.34 29.40 -29.96
C ALA A 318 8.70 29.88 -29.42
N GLN A 319 9.43 29.02 -28.69
CA GLN A 319 10.79 29.32 -28.23
C GLN A 319 11.78 29.52 -29.39
N ARG A 320 11.65 28.74 -30.47
CA ARG A 320 12.45 28.94 -31.70
C ARG A 320 12.14 30.25 -32.41
N GLN A 321 10.92 30.76 -32.24
CA GLN A 321 10.45 32.02 -32.84
C GLN A 321 10.64 33.24 -31.93
N GLY A 322 11.30 33.09 -30.78
CA GLY A 322 11.72 34.22 -29.94
C GLY A 322 10.94 34.39 -28.63
N LEU A 323 10.10 33.42 -28.24
CA LEU A 323 9.65 33.31 -26.85
C LEU A 323 10.87 33.04 -25.95
N ASP A 324 11.14 33.86 -24.94
CA ASP A 324 12.27 33.57 -24.04
C ASP A 324 11.95 32.42 -23.07
N ASP A 325 13.00 31.99 -22.38
CA ASP A 325 12.98 30.84 -21.48
C ASP A 325 12.02 31.02 -20.31
N PHE A 326 11.43 29.92 -19.85
CA PHE A 326 10.53 29.91 -18.71
C PHE A 326 11.32 30.01 -17.40
N ASP A 327 10.80 30.78 -16.44
CA ASP A 327 11.40 30.86 -15.11
C ASP A 327 11.05 29.60 -14.30
N LEU A 328 9.83 29.07 -14.49
CA LEU A 328 9.35 27.85 -13.86
C LEU A 328 8.51 27.03 -14.84
N VAL A 329 8.81 25.73 -14.94
CA VAL A 329 7.94 24.74 -15.57
C VAL A 329 7.32 23.89 -14.48
N ILE A 330 6.01 23.69 -14.55
CA ILE A 330 5.24 22.87 -13.62
C ILE A 330 4.65 21.70 -14.40
N CYS A 331 5.06 20.50 -14.05
CA CYS A 331 4.59 19.25 -14.64
C CYS A 331 3.58 18.61 -13.68
N ASP A 332 2.29 18.80 -13.95
CA ASP A 332 1.22 18.13 -13.20
C ASP A 332 1.01 16.70 -13.73
N GLU A 333 0.55 15.83 -12.83
CA GLU A 333 0.48 14.38 -13.05
C GLU A 333 1.78 13.78 -13.61
N ALA A 334 2.90 14.16 -13.00
CA ALA A 334 4.26 13.79 -13.43
C ALA A 334 4.52 12.29 -13.49
N HIS A 335 3.70 11.45 -12.85
CA HIS A 335 3.81 9.99 -13.02
C HIS A 335 3.58 9.54 -14.47
N ARG A 336 2.92 10.36 -15.31
CA ARG A 336 2.73 10.11 -16.75
C ARG A 336 3.93 10.50 -17.62
N THR A 337 4.90 11.23 -17.07
CA THR A 337 6.14 11.57 -17.79
C THR A 337 7.17 10.43 -17.71
N THR A 338 6.82 9.32 -17.05
CA THR A 338 7.59 8.08 -17.07
C THR A 338 7.37 7.29 -18.37
N GLY A 339 8.36 6.50 -18.78
CA GLY A 339 8.22 5.66 -19.98
C GLY A 339 9.56 5.12 -20.50
N VAL A 340 9.46 4.19 -21.44
CA VAL A 340 10.60 3.62 -22.16
C VAL A 340 10.69 4.27 -23.54
N THR A 341 11.87 4.80 -23.89
CA THR A 341 12.19 5.31 -25.23
C THR A 341 13.24 4.37 -25.83
N LEU A 342 12.88 3.65 -26.89
CA LEU A 342 13.81 2.74 -27.58
C LEU A 342 14.83 3.54 -28.40
N ALA A 343 16.07 3.04 -28.51
CA ALA A 343 17.10 3.68 -29.32
C ALA A 343 16.66 3.83 -30.79
N GLY A 344 16.59 5.08 -31.27
CA GLY A 344 16.19 5.43 -32.63
C GLY A 344 14.70 5.73 -32.83
N GLU A 345 13.87 5.61 -31.78
CA GLU A 345 12.48 6.06 -31.79
C GLU A 345 12.33 7.48 -31.25
N GLU A 346 11.35 8.24 -31.76
CA GLU A 346 11.04 9.55 -31.19
C GLU A 346 10.40 9.41 -29.80
N ALA A 347 10.99 10.09 -28.82
CA ALA A 347 10.43 10.22 -27.48
C ALA A 347 8.97 10.71 -27.51
N SER A 348 8.14 10.13 -26.66
CA SER A 348 6.78 10.62 -26.41
C SER A 348 6.83 12.07 -25.94
N ASN A 349 5.82 12.88 -26.25
CA ASN A 349 5.77 14.25 -25.76
C ASN A 349 5.74 14.33 -24.21
N PHE A 350 5.31 13.26 -23.55
CA PHE A 350 5.37 13.11 -22.10
C PHE A 350 6.80 12.99 -21.56
N THR A 351 7.74 12.38 -22.30
CA THR A 351 9.15 12.25 -21.89
C THR A 351 10.01 13.40 -22.42
N LYS A 352 9.64 14.02 -23.54
CA LYS A 352 10.35 15.19 -24.12
C LYS A 352 10.48 16.39 -23.17
N ILE A 353 9.62 16.52 -22.16
CA ILE A 353 9.70 17.60 -21.18
C ILE A 353 10.97 17.57 -20.32
N HIS A 354 11.61 16.40 -20.20
CA HIS A 354 12.84 16.26 -19.43
C HIS A 354 14.06 16.86 -20.15
N ASP A 355 14.01 16.96 -21.48
CA ASP A 355 15.10 17.50 -22.28
C ASP A 355 15.14 19.04 -22.18
N ALA A 356 16.20 19.55 -21.56
CA ALA A 356 16.43 20.99 -21.41
C ALA A 356 16.76 21.70 -22.73
N GLY A 357 17.23 20.96 -23.75
CA GLY A 357 17.41 21.46 -25.11
C GLY A 357 16.10 21.59 -25.88
N TYR A 358 15.09 20.80 -25.52
CA TYR A 358 13.77 20.87 -26.16
C TYR A 358 12.92 22.01 -25.58
N ILE A 359 12.71 22.05 -24.26
CA ILE A 359 12.02 23.17 -23.60
C ILE A 359 13.00 23.85 -22.66
N ARG A 360 13.35 25.10 -22.95
CA ARG A 360 14.29 25.89 -22.14
C ARG A 360 13.57 26.50 -20.93
N ALA A 361 14.08 26.20 -19.74
CA ALA A 361 13.55 26.70 -18.47
C ALA A 361 14.61 26.70 -17.37
N ALA A 362 14.52 27.67 -16.46
CA ALA A 362 15.41 27.77 -15.30
C ALA A 362 15.11 26.69 -14.26
N LYS A 363 13.84 26.52 -13.86
CA LYS A 363 13.41 25.54 -12.85
C LYS A 363 12.30 24.62 -13.38
N ARG A 364 12.29 23.35 -12.96
CA ARG A 364 11.22 22.36 -13.26
C ARG A 364 10.71 21.71 -11.99
N LEU A 365 9.40 21.80 -11.75
CA LEU A 365 8.72 21.13 -10.65
C LEU A 365 7.88 19.97 -11.18
N TYR A 366 8.07 18.78 -10.62
CA TYR A 366 7.28 17.60 -10.93
C TYR A 366 6.30 17.31 -9.80
N MET A 367 5.00 17.43 -10.06
CA MET A 367 3.97 17.24 -9.06
C MET A 367 3.17 15.98 -9.31
N THR A 368 2.92 15.19 -8.26
CA THR A 368 1.97 14.06 -8.34
C THR A 368 1.51 13.61 -6.95
N ALA A 369 0.44 12.82 -6.89
CA ALA A 369 0.10 12.04 -5.69
C ALA A 369 0.74 10.64 -5.70
N THR A 370 0.98 10.09 -6.90
CA THR A 370 1.28 8.67 -7.08
C THR A 370 2.56 8.52 -7.89
N PRO A 371 3.74 8.72 -7.26
CA PRO A 371 5.00 8.58 -7.99
C PRO A 371 5.13 7.17 -8.56
N ARG A 372 5.48 7.07 -9.85
CA ARG A 372 5.61 5.77 -10.52
C ARG A 372 7.06 5.30 -10.49
N LEU A 373 7.28 4.21 -9.76
CA LEU A 373 8.57 3.54 -9.60
C LEU A 373 8.57 2.25 -10.43
N PHE A 374 9.69 1.94 -11.08
CA PHE A 374 9.89 0.66 -11.76
C PHE A 374 10.81 -0.23 -10.93
N ASP A 375 10.55 -1.53 -10.94
CA ASP A 375 11.43 -2.51 -10.29
C ASP A 375 12.78 -2.62 -11.03
N ASP A 376 13.79 -3.13 -10.33
CA ASP A 376 15.15 -3.24 -10.87
C ASP A 376 15.24 -4.25 -12.03
N ALA A 377 14.31 -5.22 -12.08
CA ALA A 377 14.18 -6.16 -13.18
C ALA A 377 13.74 -5.50 -14.50
N VAL A 378 12.79 -4.55 -14.46
CA VAL A 378 12.36 -3.75 -15.62
C VAL A 378 13.45 -2.76 -16.03
N LYS A 379 14.15 -2.16 -15.06
CA LYS A 379 15.31 -1.29 -15.34
C LYS A 379 16.44 -2.05 -16.04
N GLY A 380 16.78 -3.26 -15.57
CA GLY A 380 17.77 -4.14 -16.18
C GLY A 380 17.42 -4.52 -17.62
N LYS A 381 16.18 -4.94 -17.87
CA LYS A 381 15.70 -5.26 -19.24
C LYS A 381 15.75 -4.05 -20.18
N ALA A 382 15.45 -2.84 -19.69
CA ALA A 382 15.55 -1.63 -20.51
C ALA A 382 17.00 -1.33 -20.89
N ALA A 383 17.94 -1.48 -19.95
CA ALA A 383 19.38 -1.33 -20.20
C ALA A 383 19.89 -2.37 -21.22
N ASP A 384 19.48 -3.64 -21.07
CA ASP A 384 19.83 -4.73 -21.99
C ASP A 384 19.33 -4.49 -23.42
N HIS A 385 18.17 -3.85 -23.57
CA HIS A 385 17.58 -3.49 -24.86
C HIS A 385 17.98 -2.11 -25.39
N SER A 386 18.97 -1.44 -24.76
CA SER A 386 19.39 -0.07 -25.12
C SER A 386 18.21 0.91 -25.18
N ALA A 387 17.31 0.83 -24.21
CA ALA A 387 16.14 1.67 -24.10
C ALA A 387 16.28 2.63 -22.91
N GLU A 388 16.06 3.92 -23.13
CA GLU A 388 16.06 4.93 -22.06
C GLU A 388 14.76 4.83 -21.26
N LEU A 389 14.86 4.47 -19.98
CA LEU A 389 13.73 4.36 -19.06
C LEU A 389 13.70 5.58 -18.11
N ALA A 390 12.64 6.38 -18.18
CA ALA A 390 12.41 7.46 -17.22
C ALA A 390 11.57 6.94 -16.03
N SER A 391 12.17 6.86 -14.84
CA SER A 391 11.50 6.53 -13.57
C SER A 391 11.59 7.70 -12.60
N MET A 392 10.62 7.85 -11.69
CA MET A 392 10.57 9.00 -10.79
C MET A 392 11.56 8.96 -9.62
N ASP A 393 12.24 7.82 -9.40
CA ASP A 393 13.38 7.71 -8.47
C ASP A 393 14.70 8.20 -9.07
N ASP A 394 14.76 8.44 -10.38
CA ASP A 394 15.93 9.03 -11.03
C ASP A 394 16.01 10.54 -10.76
N GLU A 395 16.86 10.92 -9.81
CA GLU A 395 17.12 12.31 -9.45
C GLU A 395 17.79 13.12 -10.57
N ALA A 396 18.48 12.49 -11.53
CA ALA A 396 19.05 13.22 -12.66
C ALA A 396 17.96 13.77 -13.59
N ILE A 397 16.85 13.02 -13.74
CA ILE A 397 15.71 13.41 -14.59
C ILE A 397 14.72 14.29 -13.84
N TYR A 398 14.35 13.90 -12.62
CA TYR A 398 13.25 14.50 -11.85
C TYR A 398 13.71 15.43 -10.72
N GLY A 399 14.99 15.40 -10.34
CA GLY A 399 15.50 16.05 -9.13
C GLY A 399 15.11 15.31 -7.84
N PRO A 400 15.62 15.77 -6.69
CA PRO A 400 15.26 15.22 -5.38
C PRO A 400 13.79 15.53 -5.02
N GLU A 401 13.30 14.87 -3.99
CA GLU A 401 12.01 15.19 -3.39
C GLU A 401 12.13 16.41 -2.48
N PHE A 402 11.47 17.52 -2.84
CA PHE A 402 11.49 18.73 -2.00
C PHE A 402 10.52 18.62 -0.83
N TYR A 403 9.36 18.00 -1.05
CA TYR A 403 8.34 17.84 -0.03
C TYR A 403 7.42 16.66 -0.36
N ARG A 404 7.00 15.94 0.68
CA ARG A 404 6.02 14.85 0.62
C ARG A 404 4.97 15.03 1.70
N LEU A 405 3.72 14.94 1.27
CA LEU A 405 2.55 14.78 2.14
C LEU A 405 1.82 13.51 1.73
N GLY A 406 2.05 12.44 2.48
CA GLY A 406 1.43 11.13 2.27
C GLY A 406 -0.07 11.15 2.54
N PHE A 407 -0.78 10.08 2.13
CA PHE A 407 -2.21 9.97 2.39
C PHE A 407 -2.51 9.88 3.90
N GLY A 408 -1.84 8.98 4.61
CA GLY A 408 -2.06 8.78 6.05
C GLY A 408 -1.78 10.04 6.87
N GLU A 409 -0.67 10.72 6.58
CA GLU A 409 -0.33 12.01 7.20
C GLU A 409 -1.39 13.09 6.93
N ALA A 410 -1.97 13.13 5.71
CA ALA A 410 -3.03 14.08 5.40
C ALA A 410 -4.33 13.79 6.16
N VAL A 411 -4.64 12.52 6.46
CA VAL A 411 -5.77 12.14 7.31
C VAL A 411 -5.50 12.52 8.77
N GLU A 412 -4.32 12.22 9.31
CA GLU A 412 -3.90 12.55 10.68
C GLU A 412 -3.91 14.07 10.93
N LYS A 413 -3.44 14.87 9.96
CA LYS A 413 -3.51 16.34 10.00
C LYS A 413 -4.93 16.88 9.78
N GLY A 414 -5.94 16.02 9.61
CA GLY A 414 -7.32 16.41 9.38
C GLY A 414 -7.53 17.18 8.07
N LEU A 415 -6.71 16.93 7.05
CA LEU A 415 -6.84 17.53 5.73
C LEU A 415 -7.79 16.74 4.82
N LEU A 416 -7.85 15.41 5.00
CA LEU A 416 -8.77 14.49 4.33
C LEU A 416 -9.67 13.79 5.36
N THR A 417 -10.75 13.14 4.89
CA THR A 417 -11.48 12.15 5.68
C THR A 417 -10.80 10.80 5.56
N ASP A 418 -10.88 9.97 6.59
CA ASP A 418 -10.40 8.58 6.49
C ASP A 418 -11.34 7.75 5.60
N TYR A 419 -10.95 6.51 5.29
CA TYR A 419 -11.70 5.64 4.40
C TYR A 419 -12.13 4.31 5.01
N LYS A 420 -13.21 3.76 4.48
CA LYS A 420 -13.68 2.41 4.77
C LYS A 420 -13.92 1.64 3.47
N VAL A 421 -13.30 0.47 3.36
CA VAL A 421 -13.49 -0.47 2.25
C VAL A 421 -14.60 -1.45 2.62
N LEU A 422 -15.72 -1.39 1.90
CA LEU A 422 -16.87 -2.27 2.08
C LEU A 422 -16.83 -3.39 1.04
N VAL A 423 -16.48 -4.60 1.45
CA VAL A 423 -16.54 -5.79 0.58
C VAL A 423 -17.91 -6.44 0.75
N MET A 424 -18.80 -6.20 -0.20
CA MET A 424 -20.20 -6.65 -0.14
C MET A 424 -20.36 -7.94 -0.96
N THR A 425 -20.37 -9.07 -0.28
CA THR A 425 -20.60 -10.39 -0.88
C THR A 425 -22.10 -10.69 -0.92
N VAL A 426 -22.60 -11.17 -2.06
CA VAL A 426 -24.03 -11.48 -2.25
C VAL A 426 -24.17 -12.85 -2.87
N ASP A 427 -25.02 -13.70 -2.27
CA ASP A 427 -25.38 -14.98 -2.86
C ASP A 427 -26.19 -14.78 -4.15
N GLU A 428 -25.79 -15.45 -5.22
CA GLU A 428 -26.44 -15.35 -6.52
C GLU A 428 -27.94 -15.76 -6.48
N SER A 429 -28.38 -16.57 -5.51
CA SER A 429 -29.81 -16.91 -5.30
C SER A 429 -30.68 -15.69 -4.97
N VAL A 430 -30.17 -14.73 -4.19
CA VAL A 430 -30.89 -13.50 -3.82
C VAL A 430 -31.23 -12.68 -5.06
N ALA A 431 -30.28 -12.59 -5.99
CA ALA A 431 -30.47 -11.88 -7.24
C ALA A 431 -31.43 -12.63 -8.19
N ALA A 432 -31.43 -13.97 -8.16
CA ALA A 432 -32.36 -14.76 -8.96
C ALA A 432 -33.82 -14.46 -8.58
N ASP A 433 -34.12 -14.38 -7.28
CA ASP A 433 -35.47 -14.07 -6.77
C ASP A 433 -35.92 -12.65 -7.14
N ALA A 434 -35.03 -11.66 -6.99
CA ALA A 434 -35.32 -10.27 -7.36
C ALA A 434 -35.54 -10.10 -8.87
N MET A 435 -34.82 -10.87 -9.70
CA MET A 435 -34.97 -10.85 -11.15
C MET A 435 -36.17 -11.65 -11.65
N ALA A 436 -36.60 -12.71 -10.98
CA ALA A 436 -37.75 -13.53 -11.38
C ALA A 436 -39.06 -12.74 -11.47
N ARG A 437 -39.13 -11.60 -10.77
CA ARG A 437 -40.27 -10.67 -10.75
C ARG A 437 -40.13 -9.51 -11.75
N SER A 438 -39.04 -9.44 -12.52
CA SER A 438 -38.75 -8.38 -13.49
C SER A 438 -39.15 -8.78 -14.92
N GLY A 439 -39.78 -7.85 -15.65
CA GLY A 439 -40.00 -7.94 -17.11
C GLY A 439 -38.98 -7.14 -17.93
N GLY A 440 -37.86 -6.73 -17.32
CA GLY A 440 -36.84 -5.84 -17.92
C GLY A 440 -35.79 -6.54 -18.79
N GLU A 441 -34.83 -5.75 -19.30
CA GLU A 441 -33.73 -6.26 -20.13
C GLU A 441 -32.89 -7.35 -19.42
N PRO A 442 -32.28 -8.29 -20.17
CA PRO A 442 -31.49 -9.37 -19.59
C PRO A 442 -30.18 -8.84 -18.99
N ILE A 443 -30.18 -8.58 -17.68
CA ILE A 443 -28.97 -8.48 -16.87
C ILE A 443 -28.53 -9.89 -16.46
N ASN A 444 -27.23 -10.13 -16.34
CA ASN A 444 -26.74 -11.41 -15.84
C ASN A 444 -26.82 -11.46 -14.31
N LEU A 445 -26.88 -12.67 -13.77
CA LEU A 445 -27.03 -12.93 -12.33
C LEU A 445 -25.91 -12.30 -11.50
N THR A 446 -24.68 -12.38 -11.98
CA THR A 446 -23.49 -11.82 -11.32
C THR A 446 -23.56 -10.29 -11.19
N LEU A 447 -23.99 -9.58 -12.25
CA LEU A 447 -24.13 -8.11 -12.20
C LEU A 447 -25.30 -7.70 -11.32
N ALA A 448 -26.43 -8.42 -11.38
CA ALA A 448 -27.58 -8.18 -10.52
C ALA A 448 -27.23 -8.35 -9.03
N SER A 449 -26.49 -9.41 -8.68
CA SER A 449 -25.99 -9.66 -7.34
C SER A 449 -25.06 -8.54 -6.88
N ALA A 450 -24.15 -8.10 -7.76
CA ALA A 450 -23.26 -6.99 -7.46
C ALA A 450 -24.02 -5.67 -7.24
N MET A 451 -25.09 -5.41 -7.99
CA MET A 451 -25.93 -4.21 -7.81
C MET A 451 -26.71 -4.25 -6.49
N ILE A 452 -27.21 -5.41 -6.09
CA ILE A 452 -27.83 -5.61 -4.77
C ILE A 452 -26.80 -5.36 -3.64
N GLY A 453 -25.59 -5.91 -3.78
CA GLY A 453 -24.51 -5.70 -2.81
C GLY A 453 -24.10 -4.24 -2.71
N ALA A 454 -24.01 -3.56 -3.86
CA ALA A 454 -23.78 -2.12 -3.93
C ALA A 454 -24.86 -1.33 -3.19
N TRP A 455 -26.14 -1.65 -3.40
CA TRP A 455 -27.24 -0.97 -2.71
C TRP A 455 -27.22 -1.22 -1.20
N ASN A 456 -26.98 -2.46 -0.74
CA ASN A 456 -26.86 -2.74 0.69
C ASN A 456 -25.70 -1.96 1.33
N GLY A 457 -24.57 -1.81 0.64
CA GLY A 457 -23.48 -0.94 1.07
C GLY A 457 -23.90 0.53 1.15
N LEU A 458 -24.58 1.07 0.13
CA LEU A 458 -25.08 2.44 0.12
C LEU A 458 -26.11 2.71 1.22
N ALA A 459 -27.00 1.75 1.46
CA ALA A 459 -28.01 1.80 2.51
C ALA A 459 -27.42 1.50 3.91
N LYS A 460 -26.14 1.15 4.01
CA LYS A 460 -25.47 0.70 5.24
C LYS A 460 -26.27 -0.39 5.96
N ARG A 461 -26.73 -1.37 5.19
CA ARG A 461 -27.49 -2.52 5.67
C ARG A 461 -26.58 -3.71 5.88
N SER A 462 -26.67 -4.28 7.08
CA SER A 462 -25.94 -5.49 7.49
C SER A 462 -26.87 -6.63 7.92
N GLY A 463 -28.16 -6.55 7.57
CA GLY A 463 -29.14 -7.60 7.85
C GLY A 463 -29.35 -7.81 9.35
N SER A 464 -29.10 -9.03 9.82
CA SER A 464 -29.23 -9.45 11.24
C SER A 464 -28.15 -8.87 12.16
N LEU A 465 -27.09 -8.27 11.59
CA LEU A 465 -25.96 -7.69 12.32
C LEU A 465 -26.05 -6.17 12.50
N GLN A 466 -27.16 -5.54 12.10
CA GLN A 466 -27.35 -4.12 12.36
C GLN A 466 -27.22 -3.83 13.86
N GLY A 467 -26.36 -2.89 14.24
CA GLY A 467 -26.08 -2.54 15.64
C GLY A 467 -25.16 -3.50 16.39
N ARG A 468 -24.58 -4.51 15.74
CA ARG A 468 -23.68 -5.51 16.34
C ARG A 468 -22.25 -5.39 15.79
N LYS A 469 -21.28 -6.00 16.48
CA LYS A 469 -19.88 -6.05 16.05
C LYS A 469 -19.79 -6.72 14.67
N GLY A 470 -19.18 -6.05 13.70
CA GLY A 470 -19.08 -6.51 12.30
C GLY A 470 -20.22 -6.05 11.37
N GLY A 471 -21.24 -5.36 11.89
CA GLY A 471 -22.31 -4.72 11.11
C GLY A 471 -22.29 -3.18 11.21
N PHE A 472 -23.21 -2.53 10.49
CA PHE A 472 -23.40 -1.08 10.55
C PHE A 472 -24.24 -0.69 11.78
N ASP A 473 -24.04 0.52 12.30
CA ASP A 473 -24.82 1.07 13.43
C ASP A 473 -26.32 1.16 13.12
N GLU A 474 -27.19 0.99 14.12
CA GLU A 474 -28.66 1.08 13.93
C GLU A 474 -29.15 2.44 13.43
N GLY A 475 -28.35 3.51 13.65
CA GLY A 475 -28.62 4.88 13.22
C GLY A 475 -27.77 5.34 12.03
N ALA A 476 -27.15 4.43 11.29
CA ALA A 476 -26.25 4.81 10.20
C ALA A 476 -27.01 5.47 9.03
N GLU A 477 -26.71 6.74 8.76
CA GLU A 477 -27.26 7.46 7.61
C GLU A 477 -26.77 6.85 6.28
N PRO A 478 -27.67 6.69 5.29
CA PRO A 478 -27.32 6.15 3.97
C PRO A 478 -26.40 7.10 3.20
N MET A 479 -25.64 6.53 2.27
CA MET A 479 -24.77 7.30 1.37
C MET A 479 -25.60 7.93 0.25
N ARG A 480 -25.43 9.24 0.00
CA ARG A 480 -26.30 10.02 -0.88
C ARG A 480 -25.70 10.23 -2.27
N ARG A 481 -24.37 10.41 -2.36
CA ARG A 481 -23.66 10.74 -3.61
C ARG A 481 -22.59 9.74 -3.93
N THR A 482 -22.73 9.10 -5.10
CA THR A 482 -21.88 7.97 -5.48
C THR A 482 -21.46 8.04 -6.93
N VAL A 483 -20.19 7.71 -7.19
CA VAL A 483 -19.71 7.41 -8.54
C VAL A 483 -19.44 5.92 -8.67
N ALA A 484 -19.97 5.31 -9.74
CA ALA A 484 -19.80 3.90 -10.02
C ALA A 484 -18.95 3.68 -11.28
N PHE A 485 -17.99 2.78 -11.17
CA PHE A 485 -17.01 2.48 -12.20
C PHE A 485 -17.28 1.13 -12.85
N ALA A 486 -17.68 1.14 -14.12
CA ALA A 486 -17.91 -0.04 -14.94
C ALA A 486 -16.74 -0.32 -15.90
N ARG A 487 -16.62 -1.56 -16.38
CA ARG A 487 -15.55 -1.98 -17.31
C ARG A 487 -15.59 -1.27 -18.68
N ASP A 488 -16.80 -1.01 -19.20
CA ASP A 488 -17.05 -0.48 -20.53
C ASP A 488 -18.37 0.32 -20.55
N ILE A 489 -18.58 1.11 -21.60
CA ILE A 489 -19.74 1.99 -21.76
C ILE A 489 -21.04 1.16 -21.74
N LYS A 490 -21.07 0.00 -22.40
CA LYS A 490 -22.26 -0.85 -22.48
C LYS A 490 -22.70 -1.31 -21.09
N THR A 491 -21.78 -1.82 -20.28
CA THR A 491 -22.06 -2.23 -18.89
C THR A 491 -22.45 -1.03 -18.04
N SER A 492 -21.82 0.13 -18.21
CA SER A 492 -22.18 1.36 -17.48
C SER A 492 -23.62 1.81 -17.74
N THR A 493 -24.03 1.82 -19.02
CA THR A 493 -25.40 2.14 -19.43
C THR A 493 -26.39 1.12 -18.89
N GLN A 494 -26.06 -0.18 -19.03
CA GLN A 494 -26.90 -1.27 -18.53
C GLN A 494 -27.14 -1.15 -17.02
N ILE A 495 -26.10 -0.83 -16.22
CA ILE A 495 -26.26 -0.57 -14.78
C ILE A 495 -27.21 0.61 -14.58
N ALA A 496 -26.98 1.75 -15.23
CA ALA A 496 -27.81 2.95 -15.02
C ALA A 496 -29.30 2.73 -15.34
N GLU A 497 -29.60 1.92 -16.36
CA GLU A 497 -30.98 1.66 -16.79
C GLU A 497 -31.69 0.61 -15.91
N SER A 498 -30.95 -0.40 -15.42
CA SER A 498 -31.54 -1.53 -14.67
C SER A 498 -31.50 -1.38 -13.15
N PHE A 499 -30.61 -0.55 -12.59
CA PHE A 499 -30.45 -0.39 -11.13
C PHE A 499 -31.74 -0.02 -10.41
N PRO A 500 -32.46 1.05 -10.81
CA PRO A 500 -33.64 1.48 -10.06
C PRO A 500 -34.73 0.40 -10.02
N GLY A 501 -34.96 -0.29 -11.15
CA GLY A 501 -35.98 -1.34 -11.25
C GLY A 501 -35.62 -2.60 -10.48
N LEU A 502 -34.34 -3.02 -10.50
CA LEU A 502 -33.88 -4.17 -9.73
C LEU A 502 -34.03 -3.95 -8.22
N ILE A 503 -33.62 -2.78 -7.75
CA ILE A 503 -33.66 -2.46 -6.31
C ILE A 503 -35.08 -2.25 -5.82
N GLU A 504 -35.97 -1.68 -6.61
CA GLU A 504 -37.40 -1.62 -6.25
C GLU A 504 -38.01 -3.01 -6.03
N ASN A 505 -37.68 -3.99 -6.88
CA ASN A 505 -38.13 -5.37 -6.69
C ASN A 505 -37.50 -6.01 -5.45
N TYR A 506 -36.21 -5.77 -5.21
CA TYR A 506 -35.51 -6.30 -4.04
C TYR A 506 -36.05 -5.71 -2.73
N ARG A 507 -36.35 -4.41 -2.69
CA ARG A 507 -36.98 -3.74 -1.54
C ARG A 507 -38.33 -4.34 -1.19
N ARG A 508 -39.20 -4.59 -2.19
CA ARG A 508 -40.48 -5.28 -1.96
C ARG A 508 -40.31 -6.67 -1.39
N LEU A 509 -39.29 -7.41 -1.83
CA LEU A 509 -38.96 -8.72 -1.28
C LEU A 509 -38.52 -8.60 0.19
N LEU A 510 -37.74 -7.57 0.54
CA LEU A 510 -37.36 -7.30 1.93
C LEU A 510 -38.56 -6.90 2.79
N GLU A 511 -39.49 -6.08 2.28
CA GLU A 511 -40.73 -5.71 2.96
C GLU A 511 -41.64 -6.92 3.21
N GLU A 512 -41.79 -7.79 2.21
CA GLU A 512 -42.53 -9.06 2.32
C GLU A 512 -41.91 -9.98 3.39
N LYS A 513 -40.58 -10.11 3.42
CA LYS A 513 -39.86 -10.91 4.42
C LYS A 513 -39.90 -10.28 5.83
N SER A 514 -39.90 -8.95 5.93
CA SER A 514 -39.98 -8.24 7.21
C SER A 514 -41.35 -8.38 7.89
N ALA A 515 -42.43 -8.49 7.12
CA ALA A 515 -43.77 -8.79 7.66
C ALA A 515 -43.85 -10.16 8.39
N LEU A 516 -42.85 -11.02 8.20
CA LEU A 516 -42.66 -12.31 8.89
C LEU A 516 -41.65 -12.24 10.06
N ASN A 517 -41.20 -11.04 10.46
CA ASN A 517 -40.21 -10.73 11.51
C ASN A 517 -38.74 -11.18 11.26
N ASP A 518 -38.36 -11.51 10.03
CA ASP A 518 -37.03 -12.10 9.74
C ASP A 518 -35.95 -11.11 9.27
N VAL A 519 -36.27 -9.84 9.02
CA VAL A 519 -35.31 -8.90 8.40
C VAL A 519 -35.46 -7.45 8.90
N SER A 520 -34.32 -6.80 9.19
CA SER A 520 -34.23 -5.37 9.54
C SER A 520 -34.76 -4.46 8.43
N LEU A 521 -35.57 -3.45 8.80
CA LEU A 521 -36.11 -2.41 7.91
C LEU A 521 -35.20 -1.18 7.76
N HIS A 522 -34.01 -1.19 8.34
CA HIS A 522 -33.09 -0.04 8.30
C HIS A 522 -32.79 0.44 6.86
N ASN A 523 -33.11 1.68 6.53
CA ASN A 523 -32.92 2.28 5.19
C ASN A 523 -33.50 1.46 4.01
N VAL A 524 -34.49 0.58 4.23
CA VAL A 524 -35.17 -0.16 3.14
C VAL A 524 -35.89 0.80 2.20
N ASP A 525 -36.29 1.96 2.70
CA ASP A 525 -36.93 3.02 1.95
C ASP A 525 -35.97 3.79 1.02
N LEU A 526 -34.67 3.48 0.99
CA LEU A 526 -33.70 4.17 0.13
C LEU A 526 -33.93 3.87 -1.37
N HIS A 527 -34.33 4.90 -2.11
CA HIS A 527 -34.53 4.89 -3.55
C HIS A 527 -33.23 5.19 -4.31
N VAL A 528 -33.02 4.49 -5.44
CA VAL A 528 -31.83 4.68 -6.29
C VAL A 528 -32.20 5.44 -7.55
N GLU A 529 -31.56 6.60 -7.76
CA GLU A 529 -31.51 7.26 -9.05
C GLU A 529 -30.13 7.03 -9.70
N ALA A 530 -30.12 6.43 -10.89
CA ALA A 530 -28.87 6.18 -11.61
C ALA A 530 -28.85 6.91 -12.96
N LYS A 531 -27.71 7.53 -13.29
CA LYS A 531 -27.43 8.09 -14.63
C LYS A 531 -26.08 7.62 -15.12
N HIS A 532 -25.93 7.60 -16.44
CA HIS A 532 -24.68 7.29 -17.11
C HIS A 532 -23.97 8.54 -17.62
N VAL A 533 -22.64 8.51 -17.59
CA VAL A 533 -21.74 9.41 -18.31
C VAL A 533 -20.59 8.64 -18.94
N ASP A 534 -20.26 8.96 -20.19
CA ASP A 534 -19.10 8.41 -20.91
C ASP A 534 -18.36 9.51 -21.68
N GLY A 535 -17.18 9.19 -22.20
CA GLY A 535 -16.39 10.19 -22.91
C GLY A 535 -17.02 10.67 -24.22
N GLY A 536 -17.92 9.89 -24.83
CA GLY A 536 -18.63 10.27 -26.07
C GLY A 536 -19.62 11.41 -25.87
N MET A 537 -19.98 11.73 -24.62
CA MET A 537 -20.75 12.91 -24.26
C MET A 537 -19.87 14.16 -24.31
N ASN A 538 -20.43 15.26 -24.81
CA ASN A 538 -19.70 16.53 -24.83
C ASN A 538 -19.51 17.09 -23.40
N ALA A 539 -18.64 18.10 -23.25
CA ALA A 539 -18.35 18.71 -21.95
C ALA A 539 -19.59 19.21 -21.20
N MET A 540 -20.53 19.80 -21.94
CA MET A 540 -21.76 20.36 -21.41
C MET A 540 -22.72 19.28 -20.88
N GLU A 541 -22.89 18.18 -21.60
CA GLU A 541 -23.66 17.01 -21.15
C GLU A 541 -23.04 16.40 -19.89
N ARG A 542 -21.70 16.24 -19.86
CA ARG A 542 -20.97 15.74 -18.69
C ARG A 542 -21.17 16.64 -17.47
N ASN A 543 -21.00 17.96 -17.64
CA ASN A 543 -21.20 18.95 -16.57
C ASN A 543 -22.65 18.96 -16.07
N THR A 544 -23.63 18.73 -16.94
CA THR A 544 -25.04 18.60 -16.56
C THR A 544 -25.26 17.38 -15.66
N LYS A 545 -24.63 16.23 -15.96
CA LYS A 545 -24.70 15.03 -15.11
C LYS A 545 -23.98 15.22 -13.78
N LEU A 546 -22.84 15.88 -13.77
CA LEU A 546 -22.10 16.21 -12.54
C LEU A 546 -22.88 17.18 -11.65
N SER A 547 -23.49 18.21 -12.24
CA SER A 547 -24.37 19.14 -11.54
C SER A 547 -25.61 18.44 -10.97
N TRP A 548 -26.15 17.44 -11.68
CA TRP A 548 -27.21 16.59 -11.15
C TRP A 548 -26.76 15.75 -9.95
N LEU A 549 -25.53 15.24 -9.96
CA LEU A 549 -24.99 14.51 -8.80
C LEU A 549 -24.78 15.43 -7.59
N GLU A 550 -24.38 16.68 -7.81
CA GLU A 550 -24.16 17.66 -6.75
C GLU A 550 -25.45 18.23 -6.15
N SER A 551 -26.52 18.34 -6.94
CA SER A 551 -27.75 19.03 -6.53
C SER A 551 -28.35 18.46 -5.24
N PRO A 552 -29.20 19.23 -4.52
CA PRO A 552 -29.91 18.72 -3.35
C PRO A 552 -30.66 17.41 -3.64
N ILE A 553 -30.63 16.50 -2.67
CA ILE A 553 -31.18 15.14 -2.71
C ILE A 553 -32.06 14.98 -1.46
N ASP A 554 -33.23 14.36 -1.62
CA ASP A 554 -34.12 14.06 -0.49
C ASP A 554 -33.50 12.97 0.41
N ASP A 555 -33.88 12.90 1.69
CA ASP A 555 -33.25 12.00 2.66
C ASP A 555 -33.41 10.51 2.31
N GLN A 556 -34.41 10.16 1.52
CA GLN A 556 -34.70 8.79 1.06
C GLN A 556 -34.15 8.47 -0.33
N ASP A 557 -33.35 9.35 -0.93
CA ASP A 557 -32.80 9.16 -2.27
C ASP A 557 -31.27 9.04 -2.24
N THR A 558 -30.73 8.14 -3.07
CA THR A 558 -29.30 8.08 -3.39
C THR A 558 -29.09 8.25 -4.90
N ARG A 559 -28.08 9.06 -5.27
CA ARG A 559 -27.71 9.31 -6.65
C ARG A 559 -26.42 8.62 -7.02
N ILE A 560 -26.48 7.86 -8.10
CA ILE A 560 -25.35 7.11 -8.65
C ILE A 560 -25.05 7.61 -10.06
N LEU A 561 -23.83 8.08 -10.28
CA LEU A 561 -23.33 8.41 -11.61
C LEU A 561 -22.39 7.30 -12.09
N THR A 562 -22.86 6.47 -13.03
CA THR A 562 -22.08 5.37 -13.61
C THR A 562 -21.21 5.88 -14.75
N ASN A 563 -19.96 5.41 -14.81
CA ASN A 563 -19.04 5.78 -15.87
C ASN A 563 -18.11 4.64 -16.32
N ALA A 564 -17.54 4.83 -17.52
CA ALA A 564 -16.45 4.01 -18.03
C ALA A 564 -15.28 4.91 -18.47
N ARG A 565 -14.25 5.01 -17.62
CA ARG A 565 -12.96 5.67 -17.89
C ARG A 565 -13.02 7.17 -18.19
N CYS A 566 -14.16 7.84 -17.94
CA CYS A 566 -14.27 9.28 -18.21
C CYS A 566 -14.28 10.17 -16.95
N LEU A 567 -14.45 9.59 -15.75
CA LEU A 567 -14.39 10.31 -14.47
C LEU A 567 -13.15 9.96 -13.63
N SER A 568 -12.12 9.39 -14.24
CA SER A 568 -10.89 8.99 -13.53
C SER A 568 -10.00 10.19 -13.23
N GLU A 569 -9.40 10.80 -14.25
CA GLU A 569 -8.43 11.90 -14.13
C GLU A 569 -8.95 13.20 -14.77
N GLY A 570 -8.64 14.36 -14.18
CA GLY A 570 -8.86 15.66 -14.82
C GLY A 570 -10.30 16.16 -14.92
N VAL A 571 -11.24 15.52 -14.23
CA VAL A 571 -12.64 15.98 -14.10
C VAL A 571 -12.88 16.38 -12.66
N ASP A 572 -13.44 17.55 -12.39
CA ASP A 572 -13.85 17.91 -11.04
C ASP A 572 -15.19 17.25 -10.70
N VAL A 573 -15.21 16.51 -9.60
CA VAL A 573 -16.41 15.82 -9.12
C VAL A 573 -16.70 16.37 -7.73
N PRO A 574 -17.97 16.64 -7.38
CA PRO A 574 -18.34 17.11 -6.05
C PRO A 574 -17.87 16.14 -4.96
N ALA A 575 -17.85 16.58 -3.71
CA ALA A 575 -17.55 15.68 -2.61
C ALA A 575 -18.52 14.48 -2.63
N LEU A 576 -17.96 13.29 -2.71
CA LEU A 576 -18.68 12.02 -2.78
C LEU A 576 -18.72 11.36 -1.42
N ASP A 577 -19.81 10.65 -1.10
CA ASP A 577 -19.87 9.78 0.07
C ASP A 577 -19.19 8.44 -0.23
N SER A 578 -19.35 7.95 -1.46
CA SER A 578 -18.78 6.67 -1.86
C SER A 578 -18.36 6.55 -3.33
N VAL A 579 -17.54 5.52 -3.58
CA VAL A 579 -17.19 5.02 -4.91
C VAL A 579 -17.50 3.53 -4.99
N ILE A 580 -18.01 3.08 -6.14
CA ILE A 580 -18.32 1.67 -6.39
C ILE A 580 -17.45 1.14 -7.54
N PHE A 581 -16.78 0.01 -7.34
CA PHE A 581 -16.05 -0.69 -8.40
C PHE A 581 -16.75 -1.99 -8.78
N PHE A 582 -17.53 -1.98 -9.86
CA PHE A 582 -18.19 -3.18 -10.39
C PHE A 582 -17.23 -4.13 -11.12
N ASN A 583 -16.07 -3.63 -11.55
CA ASN A 583 -15.11 -4.39 -12.34
C ASN A 583 -13.66 -3.96 -12.04
N PRO A 584 -12.67 -4.83 -12.29
CA PRO A 584 -11.27 -4.49 -12.07
C PRO A 584 -10.82 -3.42 -13.07
N ARG A 585 -9.84 -2.62 -12.65
CA ARG A 585 -9.23 -1.58 -13.49
C ARG A 585 -7.93 -2.13 -14.08
N ASN A 586 -7.37 -1.48 -15.09
CA ASN A 586 -6.06 -1.88 -15.62
C ASN A 586 -4.93 -0.99 -15.05
N SER A 587 -5.26 0.17 -14.51
CA SER A 587 -4.33 1.17 -13.99
C SER A 587 -4.53 1.34 -12.49
N MET A 588 -3.47 1.17 -11.70
CA MET A 588 -3.49 1.43 -10.26
C MET A 588 -3.63 2.94 -9.96
N VAL A 589 -3.03 3.78 -10.81
CA VAL A 589 -3.13 5.24 -10.67
C VAL A 589 -4.60 5.68 -10.76
N ASP A 590 -5.35 5.17 -11.74
CA ASP A 590 -6.77 5.48 -11.91
C ASP A 590 -7.58 5.13 -10.66
N VAL A 591 -7.24 4.02 -10.00
CA VAL A 591 -7.89 3.58 -8.77
C VAL A 591 -7.65 4.60 -7.66
N VAL A 592 -6.39 4.97 -7.43
CA VAL A 592 -6.00 5.88 -6.34
C VAL A 592 -6.59 7.27 -6.55
N GLN A 593 -6.56 7.78 -7.78
CA GLN A 593 -7.17 9.05 -8.14
C GLN A 593 -8.70 9.01 -7.96
N SER A 594 -9.35 7.90 -8.33
CA SER A 594 -10.79 7.71 -8.15
C SER A 594 -11.18 7.65 -6.67
N VAL A 595 -10.40 6.95 -5.85
CA VAL A 595 -10.60 6.85 -4.40
C VAL A 595 -10.35 8.20 -3.72
N GLY A 596 -9.29 8.92 -4.11
CA GLY A 596 -8.95 10.22 -3.52
C GLY A 596 -10.05 11.28 -3.64
N ARG A 597 -10.98 11.14 -4.60
CA ARG A 597 -12.17 11.99 -4.73
C ARG A 597 -13.15 11.80 -3.56
N VAL A 598 -13.25 10.57 -3.07
CA VAL A 598 -14.08 10.20 -1.91
C VAL A 598 -13.40 10.58 -0.60
N MET A 599 -12.15 11.04 -0.59
CA MET A 599 -11.48 11.45 0.66
C MET A 599 -11.55 12.95 0.93
N ARG A 600 -12.18 13.69 0.01
CA ARG A 600 -12.46 15.12 0.19
C ARG A 600 -13.45 15.31 1.34
N LYS A 601 -13.13 16.27 2.21
CA LYS A 601 -14.02 16.69 3.30
C LYS A 601 -15.28 17.36 2.75
N SER A 602 -16.41 17.04 3.37
CA SER A 602 -17.70 17.71 3.19
C SER A 602 -18.44 17.79 4.51
N GLU A 603 -19.40 18.71 4.60
CA GLU A 603 -20.24 18.86 5.80
C GLU A 603 -21.02 17.57 6.07
N GLY A 604 -21.04 17.11 7.32
CA GLY A 604 -21.73 15.90 7.76
C GLY A 604 -21.03 14.57 7.44
N LYS A 605 -19.89 14.60 6.72
CA LYS A 605 -19.18 13.37 6.34
C LYS A 605 -18.10 12.99 7.35
N THR A 606 -18.18 11.75 7.85
CA THR A 606 -17.18 11.15 8.74
C THR A 606 -16.12 10.39 7.95
N ASP A 607 -16.55 9.51 7.05
CA ASP A 607 -15.71 8.56 6.32
C ASP A 607 -16.00 8.59 4.82
N GLY A 608 -14.99 8.27 4.02
CA GLY A 608 -15.13 7.99 2.60
C GLY A 608 -15.27 6.49 2.32
N TYR A 609 -16.32 6.07 1.63
CA TYR A 609 -16.59 4.64 1.44
C TYR A 609 -16.20 4.11 0.06
N ILE A 610 -15.54 2.95 0.03
CA ILE A 610 -15.14 2.25 -1.19
C ILE A 610 -15.89 0.92 -1.24
N ILE A 611 -16.92 0.82 -2.06
CA ILE A 611 -17.80 -0.35 -2.14
C ILE A 611 -17.33 -1.30 -3.24
N LEU A 612 -17.06 -2.54 -2.85
CA LEU A 612 -16.58 -3.62 -3.70
C LEU A 612 -17.61 -4.76 -3.68
N PRO A 613 -18.62 -4.70 -4.56
CA PRO A 613 -19.64 -5.74 -4.62
C PRO A 613 -19.12 -6.99 -5.34
N VAL A 614 -19.30 -8.16 -4.73
CA VAL A 614 -18.84 -9.46 -5.25
C VAL A 614 -19.98 -10.47 -5.20
N ALA A 615 -20.29 -11.08 -6.34
CA ALA A 615 -21.27 -12.16 -6.41
C ALA A 615 -20.62 -13.50 -6.03
N VAL A 616 -21.23 -14.24 -5.10
CA VAL A 616 -20.75 -15.55 -4.64
C VAL A 616 -21.71 -16.63 -5.13
N PRO A 617 -21.23 -17.75 -5.69
CA PRO A 617 -22.10 -18.86 -6.05
C PRO A 617 -22.71 -19.47 -4.79
N PRO A 618 -23.93 -20.03 -4.86
CA PRO A 618 -24.55 -20.69 -3.73
C PRO A 618 -23.70 -21.90 -3.27
N ASN A 619 -23.68 -22.15 -1.96
CA ASN A 619 -23.02 -23.28 -1.31
C ASN A 619 -21.49 -23.32 -1.41
N VAL A 620 -20.81 -22.19 -1.66
CA VAL A 620 -19.34 -22.12 -1.67
C VAL A 620 -18.84 -21.53 -0.35
N SER A 621 -17.88 -22.19 0.30
CA SER A 621 -17.28 -21.67 1.54
C SER A 621 -16.50 -20.35 1.31
N PRO A 622 -16.42 -19.46 2.31
CA PRO A 622 -15.69 -18.19 2.21
C PRO A 622 -14.25 -18.34 1.70
N ALA A 623 -13.51 -19.30 2.26
CA ALA A 623 -12.11 -19.55 1.90
C ALA A 623 -11.94 -20.01 0.44
N GLN A 624 -12.88 -20.82 -0.07
CA GLN A 624 -12.87 -21.27 -1.47
C GLN A 624 -13.26 -20.13 -2.42
N ALA A 625 -14.26 -19.32 -2.07
CA ALA A 625 -14.68 -18.19 -2.88
C ALA A 625 -13.55 -17.16 -3.04
N LEU A 626 -12.80 -16.87 -1.97
CA LEU A 626 -11.67 -15.93 -1.98
C LEU A 626 -10.48 -16.37 -2.85
N ASN A 627 -10.38 -17.67 -3.15
CA ASN A 627 -9.38 -18.20 -4.07
C ASN A 627 -9.76 -18.02 -5.55
N ASP A 628 -11.00 -17.65 -5.87
CA ASP A 628 -11.42 -17.32 -7.23
C ASP A 628 -10.77 -15.99 -7.66
N ASN A 629 -9.64 -16.12 -8.36
CA ASN A 629 -8.86 -15.02 -8.91
C ASN A 629 -9.62 -14.19 -9.97
N THR A 630 -10.84 -14.59 -10.36
CA THR A 630 -11.67 -13.87 -11.33
C THR A 630 -12.62 -12.91 -10.63
N ARG A 631 -13.36 -13.39 -9.62
CA ARG A 631 -14.39 -12.63 -8.89
C ARG A 631 -13.77 -11.64 -7.89
N PHE A 632 -12.73 -12.05 -7.16
CA PHE A 632 -12.06 -11.22 -6.15
C PHE A 632 -10.88 -10.40 -6.69
N LYS A 633 -10.60 -10.46 -8.00
CA LYS A 633 -9.54 -9.68 -8.62
C LYS A 633 -9.65 -8.18 -8.31
N VAL A 634 -10.87 -7.66 -8.34
CA VAL A 634 -11.15 -6.25 -8.04
C VAL A 634 -10.75 -5.92 -6.61
N VAL A 635 -11.15 -6.77 -5.66
CA VAL A 635 -10.85 -6.61 -4.24
C VAL A 635 -9.34 -6.52 -4.02
N TRP A 636 -8.59 -7.51 -4.50
CA TRP A 636 -7.13 -7.52 -4.35
C TRP A 636 -6.44 -6.36 -5.04
N GLN A 637 -6.94 -5.92 -6.19
CA GLN A 637 -6.37 -4.78 -6.90
C GLN A 637 -6.56 -3.48 -6.13
N ILE A 638 -7.76 -3.23 -5.59
CA ILE A 638 -8.06 -2.01 -4.83
C ILE A 638 -7.26 -2.01 -3.53
N LEU A 639 -7.22 -3.12 -2.80
CA LEU A 639 -6.45 -3.22 -1.56
C LEU A 639 -4.94 -3.04 -1.77
N ASN A 640 -4.38 -3.60 -2.86
CA ASN A 640 -2.99 -3.36 -3.23
C ASN A 640 -2.72 -1.89 -3.61
N ALA A 641 -3.68 -1.25 -4.29
CA ALA A 641 -3.57 0.17 -4.61
C ALA A 641 -3.60 1.05 -3.35
N LEU A 642 -4.49 0.76 -2.40
CA LEU A 642 -4.53 1.47 -1.11
C LEU A 642 -3.22 1.24 -0.33
N ARG A 643 -2.73 0.01 -0.27
CA ARG A 643 -1.46 -0.32 0.41
C ARG A 643 -0.27 0.44 -0.13
N ALA A 644 -0.18 0.60 -1.44
CA ALA A 644 0.94 1.32 -2.07
C ALA A 644 0.96 2.83 -1.73
N HIS A 645 -0.11 3.37 -1.16
CA HIS A 645 -0.27 4.81 -0.95
C HIS A 645 -0.68 5.22 0.47
N ASP A 646 -1.15 4.29 1.31
CA ASP A 646 -1.37 4.49 2.75
C ASP A 646 -0.38 3.63 3.55
N ASP A 647 0.66 4.28 4.06
CA ASP A 647 1.68 3.67 4.90
C ASP A 647 1.10 3.04 6.17
N ARG A 648 -0.01 3.59 6.70
CA ARG A 648 -0.71 3.05 7.88
C ARG A 648 -1.35 1.71 7.55
N PHE A 649 -2.05 1.62 6.42
CA PHE A 649 -2.67 0.37 5.96
C PHE A 649 -1.62 -0.69 5.61
N ASN A 650 -0.49 -0.28 5.01
CA ASN A 650 0.65 -1.16 4.77
C ASN A 650 1.21 -1.76 6.07
N ALA A 651 1.41 -0.92 7.10
CA ALA A 651 1.85 -1.37 8.42
C ALA A 651 0.83 -2.32 9.07
N GLN A 652 -0.46 -2.00 8.99
CA GLN A 652 -1.52 -2.86 9.53
C GLN A 652 -1.55 -4.24 8.85
N VAL A 653 -1.54 -4.32 7.52
CA VAL A 653 -1.53 -5.59 6.77
C VAL A 653 -0.33 -6.45 7.16
N ASN A 654 0.85 -5.85 7.28
CA ASN A 654 2.07 -6.56 7.66
C ASN A 654 2.06 -7.01 9.13
N SER A 655 1.45 -6.23 10.03
CA SER A 655 1.30 -6.61 11.43
C SER A 655 0.38 -7.81 11.64
N ILE A 656 -0.62 -8.02 10.77
CA ILE A 656 -1.53 -9.18 10.84
C ILE A 656 -0.79 -10.49 10.60
N ALA A 657 0.24 -10.48 9.75
CA ALA A 657 1.08 -11.66 9.53
C ALA A 657 1.90 -12.06 10.76
N LEU A 658 2.12 -11.12 11.70
CA LEU A 658 3.11 -11.21 12.78
C LEU A 658 2.47 -11.31 14.17
N ASN A 659 1.22 -10.88 14.32
CA ASN A 659 0.48 -10.88 15.58
C ASN A 659 -0.72 -11.83 15.47
N GLU A 660 -0.55 -13.08 15.91
CA GLU A 660 -1.65 -14.05 16.03
C GLU A 660 -2.73 -13.51 16.96
N GLY A 661 -3.87 -13.08 16.39
CA GLY A 661 -5.12 -12.89 17.11
C GLY A 661 -5.41 -11.50 17.70
N ASN A 662 -4.54 -10.49 17.54
CA ASN A 662 -4.83 -9.12 18.00
C ASN A 662 -4.75 -8.12 16.83
N VAL A 663 -5.68 -8.26 15.89
CA VAL A 663 -5.83 -7.37 14.75
C VAL A 663 -6.49 -6.08 15.23
N GLN A 664 -5.76 -4.96 15.23
CA GLN A 664 -6.40 -3.64 15.29
C GLN A 664 -7.41 -3.52 14.14
N GLU A 665 -8.54 -2.85 14.35
CA GLU A 665 -9.59 -2.70 13.33
C GLU A 665 -8.99 -2.19 12.01
N LEU A 666 -8.98 -3.07 11.00
CA LEU A 666 -8.64 -2.70 9.64
C LEU A 666 -9.75 -1.81 9.06
N PRO A 667 -9.44 -0.90 8.13
CA PRO A 667 -10.45 -0.13 7.40
C PRO A 667 -11.22 -0.98 6.36
N ILE A 668 -11.40 -2.29 6.62
CA ILE A 668 -12.08 -3.25 5.74
C ILE A 668 -13.24 -3.85 6.52
N GLU A 669 -14.46 -3.58 6.06
CA GLU A 669 -15.70 -4.20 6.55
C GLU A 669 -16.20 -5.18 5.49
N VAL A 670 -16.51 -6.41 5.90
CA VAL A 670 -17.02 -7.47 5.01
C VAL A 670 -18.48 -7.70 5.35
N GLY A 671 -19.37 -7.50 4.39
CA GLY A 671 -20.79 -7.78 4.51
C GLY A 671 -21.19 -8.98 3.63
N HIS A 672 -22.02 -9.88 4.15
CA HIS A 672 -22.58 -11.00 3.39
C HIS A 672 -24.10 -10.90 3.37
N VAL A 673 -24.69 -11.18 2.21
CA VAL A 673 -26.14 -11.18 2.00
C VAL A 673 -26.58 -12.60 1.64
N ASP A 674 -27.16 -13.28 2.63
CA ASP A 674 -27.62 -14.67 2.53
C ASP A 674 -28.92 -14.81 1.73
N GLY A 675 -29.04 -15.95 1.03
CA GLY A 675 -30.24 -16.35 0.29
C GLY A 675 -31.12 -17.40 0.96
N THR A 676 -30.66 -18.03 2.05
CA THR A 676 -31.36 -19.16 2.68
C THR A 676 -32.61 -18.74 3.45
N ASP A 677 -33.72 -19.42 3.14
CA ASP A 677 -34.94 -19.45 3.95
C ASP A 677 -34.66 -20.34 5.19
N PRO A 678 -34.87 -19.86 6.43
CA PRO A 678 -34.61 -20.64 7.65
C PRO A 678 -35.44 -21.93 7.79
N SER A 679 -36.33 -22.20 6.84
CA SER A 679 -37.31 -23.29 6.89
C SER A 679 -36.98 -24.54 6.06
N ASP A 680 -35.83 -24.61 5.35
CA ASP A 680 -35.47 -25.76 4.52
C ASP A 680 -34.55 -26.78 5.26
N PRO A 681 -35.04 -27.97 5.68
CA PRO A 681 -34.27 -28.94 6.48
C PRO A 681 -33.23 -29.73 5.67
N ALA A 682 -33.09 -29.48 4.36
CA ALA A 682 -32.31 -30.32 3.46
C ALA A 682 -30.82 -29.93 3.33
N ALA A 683 -30.39 -28.79 3.90
CA ALA A 683 -29.01 -28.31 3.82
C ALA A 683 -28.09 -28.77 4.97
N ASP A 684 -28.63 -29.39 6.02
CA ASP A 684 -27.88 -29.83 7.20
C ASP A 684 -27.22 -31.21 7.00
N SER A 685 -26.21 -31.29 6.14
CA SER A 685 -25.28 -32.42 6.13
C SER A 685 -23.86 -31.91 5.88
N PRO A 686 -22.91 -32.09 6.82
CA PRO A 686 -21.52 -31.75 6.56
C PRO A 686 -20.99 -32.68 5.46
N ALA A 687 -20.51 -32.10 4.37
CA ALA A 687 -19.76 -32.83 3.36
C ALA A 687 -18.48 -33.39 4.00
N SER A 688 -18.39 -34.71 4.07
CA SER A 688 -17.17 -35.44 4.39
C SER A 688 -16.21 -35.36 3.20
N ASP A 689 -15.10 -34.65 3.35
CA ASP A 689 -13.96 -34.70 2.42
C ASP A 689 -13.21 -36.02 2.63
N GLU A 690 -13.52 -37.04 1.80
CA GLU A 690 -12.62 -38.17 1.55
C GLU A 690 -11.78 -37.88 0.30
N ALA A 691 -10.51 -37.55 0.50
CA ALA A 691 -9.46 -37.74 -0.49
C ALA A 691 -8.64 -38.98 -0.10
N THR A 692 -8.63 -39.96 -0.99
CA THR A 692 -8.07 -41.30 -0.84
C THR A 692 -6.54 -41.33 -0.77
N ALA A 693 -6.01 -42.13 0.16
CA ALA A 693 -4.69 -42.75 0.06
C ALA A 693 -4.73 -44.15 0.69
N ASP A 694 -4.47 -45.17 -0.14
CA ASP A 694 -4.36 -46.59 0.23
C ASP A 694 -3.26 -46.84 1.28
N ALA A 695 -3.58 -47.60 2.34
CA ALA A 695 -2.78 -48.73 2.81
C ALA A 695 -3.54 -49.54 3.87
N THR A 696 -3.26 -50.85 3.85
CA THR A 696 -4.02 -51.97 4.40
C THR A 696 -3.78 -52.29 5.88
N ASP A 697 -4.79 -53.00 6.42
CA ASP A 697 -4.76 -54.04 7.46
C ASP A 697 -5.09 -53.71 8.95
N ALA A 698 -6.19 -54.37 9.36
CA ALA A 698 -6.39 -55.17 10.56
C ALA A 698 -6.98 -54.55 11.86
N ASP A 699 -8.30 -54.75 11.93
CA ASP A 699 -9.08 -55.51 12.93
C ASP A 699 -9.68 -54.81 14.17
N PRO A 700 -10.99 -55.02 14.45
CA PRO A 700 -11.78 -54.25 15.40
C PRO A 700 -11.97 -54.98 16.73
N LYS A 701 -12.09 -54.24 17.85
CA LYS A 701 -12.94 -54.66 18.97
C LYS A 701 -13.12 -53.57 20.03
N GLN A 702 -14.41 -53.42 20.36
CA GLN A 702 -14.96 -53.09 21.68
C GLN A 702 -15.04 -51.63 22.09
N ALA A 703 -16.14 -51.05 21.63
CA ALA A 703 -16.96 -50.13 22.38
C ALA A 703 -17.46 -50.73 23.73
N ILE A 704 -18.04 -49.80 24.50
CA ILE A 704 -19.03 -49.95 25.59
C ILE A 704 -18.42 -49.83 27.00
N ASP A 705 -18.56 -48.65 27.61
CA ASP A 705 -19.56 -48.52 28.67
C ASP A 705 -19.91 -47.06 29.04
N ALA A 706 -21.21 -46.90 29.34
CA ALA A 706 -21.83 -45.86 30.18
C ALA A 706 -22.60 -44.73 29.48
N ALA A 707 -23.75 -45.09 28.90
CA ALA A 707 -24.94 -44.27 28.96
C ALA A 707 -25.74 -44.64 30.22
N GLU A 708 -26.12 -43.65 31.05
CA GLU A 708 -27.49 -43.48 31.56
C GLU A 708 -27.57 -42.30 32.55
N LYS A 709 -28.32 -41.26 32.16
CA LYS A 709 -29.44 -40.68 32.93
C LYS A 709 -30.03 -39.47 32.19
N SER A 710 -31.22 -39.64 31.63
CA SER A 710 -32.13 -38.52 31.30
C SER A 710 -32.86 -38.06 32.57
N PRO A 711 -33.30 -36.79 32.63
CA PRO A 711 -34.72 -36.54 32.36
C PRO A 711 -34.98 -35.30 31.49
N ALA A 712 -36.16 -35.32 30.86
CA ALA A 712 -36.76 -34.34 29.93
C ALA A 712 -37.13 -32.98 30.59
N PRO A 713 -37.86 -32.06 29.93
CA PRO A 713 -37.72 -31.46 28.59
C PRO A 713 -37.83 -29.91 28.65
N TYR A 714 -36.98 -29.11 27.99
CA TYR A 714 -37.30 -27.67 27.78
C TYR A 714 -36.64 -27.09 26.51
N GLN A 715 -37.51 -26.42 25.74
CA GLN A 715 -37.33 -25.18 24.97
C GLN A 715 -35.91 -24.67 24.75
N ASP A 716 -35.47 -24.56 23.49
CA ASP A 716 -35.38 -23.29 22.72
C ASP A 716 -34.48 -23.55 21.49
N ASN A 717 -35.07 -23.66 20.29
CA ASN A 717 -34.30 -23.81 19.04
C ASN A 717 -33.86 -22.46 18.46
N GLY A 718 -34.10 -21.33 19.15
CA GLY A 718 -33.69 -20.00 18.68
C GLY A 718 -32.19 -19.72 18.80
N GLU A 719 -31.49 -20.32 19.77
CA GLU A 719 -30.07 -20.02 20.01
C GLU A 719 -29.11 -20.69 19.00
N LEU A 720 -29.44 -21.89 18.51
CA LEU A 720 -28.57 -22.63 17.58
C LEU A 720 -28.56 -22.01 16.17
N THR A 721 -29.72 -21.51 15.70
CA THR A 721 -29.85 -20.84 14.40
C THR A 721 -29.25 -19.43 14.42
N GLN A 722 -29.31 -18.72 15.55
CA GLN A 722 -28.57 -17.46 15.74
C GLN A 722 -27.06 -17.67 15.79
N GLN A 723 -26.59 -18.76 16.41
CA GLN A 723 -25.15 -19.10 16.44
C GLN A 723 -24.61 -19.41 15.04
N ILE A 724 -25.31 -20.20 14.21
CA ILE A 724 -24.84 -20.56 12.86
C ILE A 724 -24.75 -19.35 11.91
N ALA A 725 -25.69 -18.39 12.01
CA ALA A 725 -25.65 -17.14 11.24
C ALA A 725 -24.50 -16.21 11.68
N LEU A 726 -24.11 -16.23 12.96
CA LEU A 726 -22.94 -15.50 13.47
C LEU A 726 -21.62 -16.10 12.97
N PHE A 727 -21.53 -17.43 12.80
CA PHE A 727 -20.32 -18.11 12.33
C PHE A 727 -19.97 -17.83 10.85
N SER A 728 -20.95 -17.59 9.97
CA SER A 728 -20.71 -17.41 8.52
C SER A 728 -19.88 -16.15 8.18
N LEU A 729 -20.10 -15.04 8.87
CA LEU A 729 -19.43 -13.75 8.58
C LEU A 729 -18.11 -13.56 9.32
N GLU A 730 -17.96 -14.09 10.54
CA GLU A 730 -16.62 -14.23 11.16
C GLU A 730 -15.73 -15.09 10.27
N GLN A 731 -16.25 -16.17 9.68
CA GLN A 731 -15.52 -16.96 8.69
C GLN A 731 -15.16 -16.15 7.43
N TRP A 732 -16.06 -15.30 6.90
CA TRP A 732 -15.73 -14.42 5.76
C TRP A 732 -14.67 -13.38 6.11
N GLN A 733 -14.75 -12.77 7.29
CA GLN A 733 -13.81 -11.75 7.76
C GLN A 733 -12.44 -12.37 8.08
N GLU A 734 -12.40 -13.48 8.82
CA GLU A 734 -11.18 -14.23 9.12
C GLU A 734 -10.53 -14.77 7.84
N ALA A 735 -11.32 -15.34 6.90
CA ALA A 735 -10.79 -15.81 5.64
C ALA A 735 -10.26 -14.66 4.77
N MET A 736 -10.94 -13.50 4.76
CA MET A 736 -10.46 -12.28 4.10
C MET A 736 -9.16 -11.79 4.70
N TYR A 737 -9.02 -11.71 6.03
CA TYR A 737 -7.79 -11.28 6.69
C TYR A 737 -6.63 -12.26 6.47
N THR A 738 -6.90 -13.56 6.53
CA THR A 738 -5.92 -14.60 6.21
C THR A 738 -5.42 -14.45 4.77
N LYS A 739 -6.34 -14.20 3.82
CA LYS A 739 -5.99 -14.02 2.40
C LYS A 739 -5.37 -12.65 2.11
N LEU A 740 -5.68 -11.63 2.90
CA LEU A 740 -5.12 -10.28 2.79
C LEU A 740 -3.60 -10.32 2.93
N VAL A 741 -3.10 -11.06 3.93
CA VAL A 741 -1.66 -11.25 4.14
C VAL A 741 -1.01 -11.93 2.93
N ASP A 742 -1.60 -13.01 2.42
CA ASP A 742 -1.04 -13.76 1.28
C ASP A 742 -1.08 -12.96 -0.05
N LYS A 743 -2.16 -12.20 -0.30
CA LYS A 743 -2.41 -11.52 -1.58
C LYS A 743 -1.95 -10.06 -1.63
N VAL A 744 -1.81 -9.42 -0.48
CA VAL A 744 -1.56 -7.97 -0.34
C VAL A 744 -0.36 -7.67 0.55
N GLY A 745 0.04 -8.58 1.46
CA GLY A 745 1.20 -8.39 2.33
C GLY A 745 2.53 -8.28 1.58
N SER A 746 3.51 -7.59 2.18
CA SER A 746 4.85 -7.50 1.57
C SER A 746 5.57 -8.84 1.68
N ARG A 747 5.74 -9.54 0.55
CA ARG A 747 6.84 -10.49 0.41
C ARG A 747 8.12 -9.67 0.23
N THR A 748 8.72 -9.20 1.34
CA THR A 748 10.05 -8.60 1.28
C THR A 748 11.03 -9.72 0.97
N TYR A 749 11.66 -9.66 -0.20
CA TYR A 749 12.61 -10.66 -0.66
C TYR A 749 13.96 -10.41 0.03
N TRP A 750 14.10 -10.78 1.31
CA TRP A 750 15.43 -10.90 1.94
C TRP A 750 16.33 -11.87 1.17
N GLU A 751 15.71 -12.78 0.41
CA GLU A 751 16.39 -13.67 -0.53
C GLU A 751 17.20 -12.93 -1.59
N ASP A 752 16.76 -11.73 -2.02
CA ASP A 752 17.46 -10.95 -3.06
C ASP A 752 18.79 -10.40 -2.51
N TRP A 753 18.81 -10.02 -1.23
CA TRP A 753 20.03 -9.57 -0.54
C TRP A 753 21.02 -10.70 -0.25
N ALA A 754 20.56 -11.95 -0.16
CA ALA A 754 21.43 -13.07 0.22
C ALA A 754 22.53 -13.35 -0.83
N ASP A 755 22.26 -13.09 -2.11
CA ASP A 755 23.24 -13.26 -3.19
C ASP A 755 24.33 -12.16 -3.12
N ASP A 756 23.92 -10.92 -2.80
CA ASP A 756 24.86 -9.82 -2.56
C ASP A 756 25.74 -10.09 -1.33
N VAL A 757 25.16 -10.66 -0.27
CA VAL A 757 25.88 -10.97 0.98
C VAL A 757 26.90 -12.07 0.80
N ALA A 758 26.62 -13.10 -0.01
CA ALA A 758 27.62 -14.11 -0.35
C ALA A 758 28.85 -13.46 -1.01
N THR A 759 28.61 -12.51 -1.93
CA THR A 759 29.67 -11.74 -2.59
C THR A 759 30.43 -10.85 -1.60
N ILE A 760 29.72 -10.16 -0.70
CA ILE A 760 30.33 -9.32 0.35
C ILE A 760 31.17 -10.17 1.31
N ALA A 761 30.69 -11.35 1.72
CA ALA A 761 31.42 -12.27 2.58
C ALA A 761 32.72 -12.75 1.92
N GLU A 762 32.68 -13.11 0.62
CA GLU A 762 33.88 -13.49 -0.14
C GLU A 762 34.89 -12.34 -0.23
N ASN A 763 34.43 -11.10 -0.45
CA ASN A 763 35.26 -9.92 -0.48
C ASN A 763 35.90 -9.64 0.88
N GLN A 764 35.13 -9.72 1.96
CA GLN A 764 35.62 -9.58 3.34
C GLN A 764 36.66 -10.63 3.68
N VAL A 765 36.38 -11.91 3.39
CA VAL A 765 37.34 -13.01 3.62
C VAL A 765 38.64 -12.75 2.85
N THR A 766 38.55 -12.35 1.58
CA THR A 766 39.73 -12.02 0.75
C THR A 766 40.54 -10.88 1.35
N ARG A 767 39.86 -9.84 1.84
CA ARG A 767 40.50 -8.66 2.45
C ARG A 767 41.14 -8.99 3.79
N ILE A 768 40.45 -9.73 4.67
CA ILE A 768 40.99 -10.17 5.95
C ILE A 768 42.21 -11.08 5.74
N LYS A 769 42.17 -11.99 4.76
CA LYS A 769 43.35 -12.80 4.38
C LYS A 769 44.53 -11.92 3.99
N ALA A 770 44.31 -10.89 3.17
CA ALA A 770 45.36 -9.96 2.79
C ALA A 770 45.91 -9.16 3.98
N LEU A 771 45.04 -8.72 4.90
CA LEU A 771 45.44 -8.00 6.11
C LEU A 771 46.26 -8.88 7.06
N VAL A 772 45.84 -10.12 7.27
CA VAL A 772 46.54 -11.09 8.11
C VAL A 772 47.90 -11.51 7.49
N ALA A 773 47.99 -11.60 6.17
CA ALA A 773 49.25 -11.89 5.46
C ALA A 773 50.22 -10.70 5.47
N GLY A 774 49.69 -9.46 5.43
CA GLY A 774 50.47 -8.21 5.51
C GLY A 774 50.66 -7.67 6.91
N ALA A 775 50.21 -8.39 7.94
CA ALA A 775 50.20 -7.94 9.34
C ALA A 775 51.62 -7.76 9.89
N ASP A 776 51.78 -6.78 10.79
CA ASP A 776 53.01 -6.67 11.57
C ASP A 776 53.12 -7.80 12.61
N ALA A 777 54.29 -7.91 13.24
CA ALA A 777 54.55 -8.97 14.22
C ALA A 777 53.66 -8.88 15.48
N SER A 778 52.96 -7.77 15.72
CA SER A 778 52.03 -7.61 16.85
C SER A 778 50.66 -8.18 16.49
N LEU A 779 50.09 -7.72 15.37
CA LEU A 779 48.78 -8.15 14.87
C LEU A 779 48.79 -9.64 14.47
N ARG A 780 49.90 -10.13 13.90
CA ARG A 780 50.04 -11.57 13.60
C ARG A 780 49.98 -12.43 14.85
N ARG A 781 50.63 -12.00 15.94
CA ARG A 781 50.57 -12.70 17.25
C ARG A 781 49.17 -12.64 17.86
N GLU A 782 48.47 -11.52 17.72
CA GLU A 782 47.08 -11.40 18.19
C GLU A 782 46.13 -12.31 17.41
N PHE A 783 46.28 -12.39 16.09
CA PHE A 783 45.51 -13.33 15.25
C PHE A 783 45.84 -14.79 15.56
N GLU A 784 47.12 -15.14 15.72
CA GLU A 784 47.52 -16.50 16.11
C GLU A 784 46.95 -16.89 17.48
N ALA A 785 46.98 -15.98 18.47
CA ALA A 785 46.34 -16.21 19.75
C ALA A 785 44.82 -16.39 19.62
N PHE A 786 44.17 -15.61 18.75
CA PHE A 786 42.74 -15.76 18.46
C PHE A 786 42.39 -17.12 17.84
N VAL A 787 43.18 -17.59 16.87
CA VAL A 787 43.01 -18.92 16.26
C VAL A 787 43.22 -20.03 17.29
N GLU A 788 44.27 -19.94 18.12
CA GLU A 788 44.49 -20.89 19.21
C GLU A 788 43.34 -20.88 20.23
N GLY A 789 42.78 -19.71 20.51
CA GLY A 789 41.58 -19.58 21.34
C GLY A 789 40.38 -20.32 20.75
N LEU A 790 40.14 -20.16 19.43
CA LEU A 790 39.09 -20.91 18.73
C LEU A 790 39.33 -22.42 18.77
N ARG A 791 40.58 -22.87 18.59
CA ARG A 791 40.95 -24.30 18.68
C ARG A 791 40.64 -24.87 20.06
N GLY A 792 41.00 -24.14 21.12
CA GLY A 792 40.77 -24.56 22.50
C GLY A 792 39.30 -24.53 22.97
N ASN A 793 38.38 -23.95 22.19
CA ASN A 793 36.93 -24.01 22.47
C ASN A 793 36.18 -24.94 21.52
N LEU A 794 36.60 -25.02 20.25
CA LEU A 794 35.96 -25.82 19.21
C LEU A 794 36.74 -27.11 19.01
N ASN A 795 37.77 -27.12 18.17
CA ASN A 795 38.65 -28.27 17.98
C ASN A 795 39.95 -27.87 17.26
N ASP A 796 40.94 -28.76 17.32
CA ASP A 796 42.26 -28.56 16.71
C ASP A 796 42.23 -28.47 15.17
N ALA A 797 41.11 -28.83 14.52
CA ALA A 797 41.00 -28.78 13.07
C ALA A 797 40.71 -27.37 12.52
N ILE A 798 40.38 -26.38 13.38
CA ILE A 798 40.15 -25.00 12.98
C ILE A 798 41.40 -24.40 12.32
N SER A 799 41.28 -24.04 11.04
CA SER A 799 42.33 -23.39 10.26
C SER A 799 42.27 -21.86 10.34
N ASP A 800 43.33 -21.19 9.91
CA ASP A 800 43.33 -19.72 9.75
C ASP A 800 42.18 -19.27 8.84
N ASP A 801 41.86 -20.05 7.80
CA ASP A 801 40.77 -19.76 6.86
C ASP A 801 39.39 -19.88 7.51
N ASP A 802 39.20 -20.86 8.41
CA ASP A 802 37.96 -21.03 9.18
C ASP A 802 37.76 -19.86 10.15
N ALA A 803 38.83 -19.47 10.87
CA ALA A 803 38.80 -18.31 11.76
C ALA A 803 38.46 -17.00 11.02
N ILE A 804 39.01 -16.80 9.82
CA ILE A 804 38.67 -15.65 8.96
C ILE A 804 37.21 -15.71 8.50
N SER A 805 36.72 -16.89 8.13
CA SER A 805 35.31 -17.09 7.77
C SER A 805 34.39 -16.73 8.95
N MET A 806 34.74 -17.11 10.18
CA MET A 806 33.98 -16.76 11.39
C MET A 806 33.95 -15.25 11.64
N LEU A 807 35.07 -14.54 11.41
CA LEU A 807 35.12 -13.08 11.52
C LEU A 807 34.21 -12.39 10.49
N SER A 808 34.20 -12.86 9.24
CA SER A 808 33.29 -12.32 8.22
C SER A 808 31.82 -12.58 8.55
N GLN A 809 31.49 -13.78 9.04
CA GLN A 809 30.14 -14.08 9.52
C GLN A 809 29.73 -13.13 10.65
N HIS A 810 30.61 -12.87 11.61
CA HIS A 810 30.35 -11.93 12.69
C HIS A 810 30.08 -10.51 12.16
N LEU A 811 30.90 -10.00 11.23
CA LEU A 811 30.72 -8.67 10.63
C LEU A 811 29.36 -8.50 9.94
N ILE A 812 28.84 -9.56 9.32
CA ILE A 812 27.54 -9.52 8.63
C ILE A 812 26.38 -9.68 9.62
N THR A 813 26.53 -10.55 10.62
CA THR A 813 25.44 -10.98 11.50
C THR A 813 25.25 -10.08 12.71
N ALA A 814 26.31 -9.51 13.28
CA ALA A 814 26.24 -8.65 14.45
C ALA A 814 25.33 -7.41 14.25
N PRO A 815 25.42 -6.67 13.12
CA PRO A 815 24.51 -5.55 12.85
C PRO A 815 23.05 -5.99 12.74
N VAL A 816 22.79 -7.18 12.19
CA VAL A 816 21.42 -7.73 12.10
C VAL A 816 20.84 -7.98 13.47
N PHE A 817 21.62 -8.60 14.38
CA PHE A 817 21.15 -8.84 15.75
C PHE A 817 21.00 -7.53 16.54
N ASN A 818 21.90 -6.56 16.37
CA ASN A 818 21.72 -5.24 16.98
C ASN A 818 20.48 -4.51 16.44
N ALA A 819 20.18 -4.63 15.14
CA ALA A 819 18.96 -4.06 14.54
C ALA A 819 17.68 -4.74 15.04
N LEU A 820 17.76 -6.05 15.32
CA LEU A 820 16.64 -6.84 15.84
C LEU A 820 16.33 -6.51 17.32
N PHE A 821 17.32 -6.07 18.10
CA PHE A 821 17.23 -5.82 19.53
C PHE A 821 17.38 -4.32 19.88
N GLU A 822 16.37 -3.53 19.53
CA GLU A 822 16.33 -2.10 19.88
C GLU A 822 16.38 -1.91 21.42
N GLY A 823 17.42 -1.22 21.91
CA GLY A 823 17.66 -0.98 23.33
C GLY A 823 18.58 -1.99 24.03
N TYR A 824 19.04 -3.04 23.34
CA TYR A 824 20.01 -4.00 23.86
C TYR A 824 21.14 -4.23 22.85
N ASP A 825 22.35 -3.78 23.18
CA ASP A 825 23.53 -4.05 22.35
C ASP A 825 23.97 -5.50 22.59
N PHE A 826 23.55 -6.39 21.67
CA PHE A 826 23.87 -7.81 21.71
C PHE A 826 25.40 -8.05 21.72
N VAL A 827 26.15 -7.22 21.00
CA VAL A 827 27.61 -7.34 20.89
C VAL A 827 28.30 -6.98 22.22
N GLU A 828 27.77 -6.01 22.97
CA GLU A 828 28.34 -5.61 24.26
C GLU A 828 28.18 -6.66 25.36
N HIS A 829 27.13 -7.49 25.27
CA HIS A 829 26.76 -8.40 26.36
C HIS A 829 27.12 -9.86 26.07
N ASN A 830 27.20 -10.27 24.80
CA ASN A 830 27.53 -11.64 24.43
C ASN A 830 29.06 -11.91 24.54
N PRO A 831 29.52 -12.87 25.35
CA PRO A 831 30.95 -13.13 25.58
C PRO A 831 31.75 -13.45 24.31
N VAL A 832 31.16 -14.20 23.38
CA VAL A 832 31.80 -14.58 22.11
C VAL A 832 31.84 -13.38 21.17
N ALA A 833 30.76 -12.62 21.06
CA ALA A 833 30.69 -11.44 20.20
C ALA A 833 31.75 -10.39 20.58
N ARG A 834 32.01 -10.19 21.87
CA ARG A 834 33.06 -9.28 22.34
C ARG A 834 34.47 -9.70 21.89
N VAL A 835 34.76 -11.00 21.89
CA VAL A 835 36.05 -11.52 21.43
C VAL A 835 36.19 -11.35 19.91
N MET A 836 35.13 -11.67 19.15
CA MET A 836 35.09 -11.46 17.70
C MET A 836 35.27 -9.98 17.35
N GLN A 837 34.53 -9.10 18.03
CA GLN A 837 34.59 -7.65 17.82
C GLN A 837 35.98 -7.09 18.16
N ARG A 838 36.65 -7.62 19.18
CA ARG A 838 38.03 -7.25 19.52
C ARG A 838 39.01 -7.60 18.40
N MET A 839 38.89 -8.79 17.82
CA MET A 839 39.75 -9.21 16.70
C MET A 839 39.45 -8.38 15.44
N VAL A 840 38.17 -8.10 15.15
CA VAL A 840 37.77 -7.15 14.09
C VAL A 840 38.39 -5.77 14.33
N ALA A 841 38.35 -5.26 15.56
CA ALA A 841 38.94 -3.98 15.93
C ALA A 841 40.47 -3.96 15.79
N ALA A 842 41.15 -5.05 16.08
CA ALA A 842 42.59 -5.16 15.82
C ALA A 842 42.90 -5.10 14.30
N LEU A 843 41.96 -5.48 13.45
CA LEU A 843 42.04 -5.36 11.99
C LEU A 843 41.56 -3.97 11.45
N GLN A 844 40.98 -3.10 12.29
CA GLN A 844 40.28 -1.85 11.90
C GLN A 844 41.14 -0.74 11.30
N GLY A 845 42.47 -0.83 11.28
CA GLY A 845 43.32 0.14 10.56
C GLY A 845 43.08 0.23 9.04
N ALA A 846 42.10 -0.52 8.51
CA ALA A 846 41.90 -0.79 7.10
C ALA A 846 40.46 -0.58 6.57
N ASN A 847 39.51 0.06 7.26
CA ASN A 847 38.11 0.32 6.77
C ASN A 847 37.34 -0.92 6.29
N LEU A 848 37.23 -1.98 7.11
CA LEU A 848 36.47 -3.19 6.75
C LEU A 848 34.94 -2.94 6.64
N GLU A 849 34.44 -1.87 7.27
CA GLU A 849 33.03 -1.46 7.28
C GLU A 849 32.53 -0.93 5.93
N SER A 850 33.43 -0.56 5.00
CA SER A 850 33.04 -0.06 3.67
C SER A 850 32.35 -1.12 2.81
N GLU A 851 32.62 -2.41 3.06
CA GLU A 851 32.00 -3.52 2.30
C GLU A 851 30.57 -3.81 2.78
N THR A 852 30.17 -3.29 3.95
CA THR A 852 28.84 -3.49 4.53
C THR A 852 27.90 -2.30 4.31
N GLU A 853 28.37 -1.17 3.75
CA GLU A 853 27.54 0.02 3.48
C GLU A 853 26.35 -0.28 2.57
N SER A 854 26.50 -1.20 1.60
CA SER A 854 25.40 -1.61 0.73
C SER A 854 24.28 -2.33 1.47
N LEU A 855 24.58 -2.92 2.65
CA LEU A 855 23.62 -3.63 3.49
C LEU A 855 22.87 -2.72 4.46
N GLU A 856 23.17 -1.41 4.51
CA GLU A 856 22.51 -0.50 5.46
C GLU A 856 21.00 -0.48 5.26
N LYS A 857 20.54 -0.48 3.99
CA LYS A 857 19.10 -0.58 3.66
C LYS A 857 18.47 -1.87 4.16
N PHE A 858 19.22 -2.97 4.13
CA PHE A 858 18.76 -4.24 4.66
C PHE A 858 18.67 -4.21 6.20
N TYR A 859 19.66 -3.61 6.88
CA TYR A 859 19.63 -3.44 8.32
C TYR A 859 18.47 -2.53 8.77
N ASP A 860 18.20 -1.45 8.03
CA ASP A 860 17.05 -0.58 8.27
C ASP A 860 15.71 -1.34 8.09
N ASP A 861 15.61 -2.21 7.08
CA ASP A 861 14.41 -3.04 6.87
C ASP A 861 14.20 -4.04 8.02
N VAL A 862 15.27 -4.71 8.48
CA VAL A 862 15.23 -5.59 9.66
C VAL A 862 14.81 -4.81 10.90
N ARG A 863 15.35 -3.61 11.13
CA ARG A 863 15.02 -2.74 12.27
C ARG A 863 13.55 -2.33 12.25
N ASN A 864 13.08 -1.86 11.10
CA ASN A 864 11.68 -1.46 10.91
C ASN A 864 10.72 -2.65 11.11
N ARG A 865 11.10 -3.85 10.68
CA ARG A 865 10.29 -5.05 10.87
C ARG A 865 10.30 -5.49 12.34
N ALA A 866 11.43 -5.42 13.02
CA ALA A 866 11.57 -5.76 14.43
C ALA A 866 10.80 -4.79 15.35
N SER A 867 10.83 -3.48 15.05
CA SER A 867 10.12 -2.44 15.81
C SER A 867 8.61 -2.53 15.68
N GLN A 868 8.11 -3.09 14.57
CA GLN A 868 6.68 -3.32 14.34
C GLN A 868 6.13 -4.54 15.10
N VAL A 869 7.00 -5.38 15.68
CA VAL A 869 6.61 -6.62 16.35
C VAL A 869 6.77 -6.49 17.86
N THR A 870 5.64 -6.51 18.55
CA THR A 870 5.57 -6.36 20.01
C THR A 870 5.51 -7.70 20.75
N SER A 871 5.17 -8.80 20.07
CA SER A 871 5.02 -10.14 20.65
C SER A 871 6.32 -10.96 20.60
N ALA A 872 6.52 -11.83 21.59
CA ALA A 872 7.68 -12.74 21.65
C ALA A 872 7.69 -13.74 20.48
N SER A 873 6.51 -14.30 20.14
CA SER A 873 6.32 -15.22 19.02
C SER A 873 6.58 -14.56 17.68
N GLY A 874 6.14 -13.30 17.49
CA GLY A 874 6.42 -12.54 16.30
C GLY A 874 7.92 -12.28 16.11
N LYS A 875 8.65 -11.92 17.18
CA LYS A 875 10.11 -11.73 17.10
C LYS A 875 10.83 -13.03 16.73
N GLN A 876 10.39 -14.16 17.29
CA GLN A 876 10.90 -15.49 16.90
C GLN A 876 10.62 -15.80 15.43
N GLN A 877 9.44 -15.45 14.92
CA GLN A 877 9.09 -15.65 13.51
C GLN A 877 9.98 -14.80 12.59
N VAL A 878 10.27 -13.56 12.97
CA VAL A 878 11.22 -12.68 12.26
C VAL A 878 12.63 -13.30 12.23
N ILE A 879 13.12 -13.80 13.38
CA ILE A 879 14.42 -14.51 13.48
C ILE A 879 14.44 -15.76 12.61
N LYS A 880 13.38 -16.56 12.64
CA LYS A 880 13.25 -17.78 11.84
C LYS A 880 13.30 -17.46 10.35
N GLU A 881 12.57 -16.45 9.89
CA GLU A 881 12.58 -16.04 8.49
C GLU A 881 13.95 -15.49 8.06
N LEU A 882 14.62 -14.70 8.91
CA LEU A 882 15.99 -14.26 8.69
C LEU A 882 16.94 -15.46 8.54
N TYR A 883 16.79 -16.45 9.41
CA TYR A 883 17.59 -17.67 9.33
C TYR A 883 17.34 -18.46 8.05
N GLU A 884 16.08 -18.75 7.72
CA GLU A 884 15.71 -19.60 6.58
C GLU A 884 15.96 -18.93 5.23
N ARG A 885 15.64 -17.64 5.10
CA ARG A 885 15.63 -16.94 3.81
C ARG A 885 16.91 -16.18 3.52
N PHE A 886 17.56 -15.66 4.56
CA PHE A 886 18.77 -14.85 4.41
C PHE A 886 20.02 -15.66 4.76
N PHE A 887 20.16 -16.10 6.01
CA PHE A 887 21.41 -16.71 6.46
C PHE A 887 21.72 -18.07 5.82
N ARG A 888 20.72 -18.94 5.68
CA ARG A 888 20.89 -20.24 5.03
C ARG A 888 21.33 -20.09 3.57
N LYS A 889 20.82 -19.06 2.88
CA LYS A 889 21.17 -18.76 1.49
C LYS A 889 22.56 -18.11 1.40
N ALA A 890 22.85 -17.13 2.24
CA ALA A 890 24.13 -16.41 2.28
C ALA A 890 25.33 -17.28 2.71
N PHE A 891 25.13 -18.21 3.65
CA PHE A 891 26.18 -19.07 4.22
C PHE A 891 25.96 -20.55 3.91
N ARG A 892 25.51 -20.86 2.69
CA ARG A 892 25.08 -22.20 2.27
C ARG A 892 26.13 -23.28 2.52
N LYS A 893 27.40 -23.02 2.19
CA LYS A 893 28.50 -24.00 2.31
C LYS A 893 28.72 -24.44 3.76
N GLN A 894 28.66 -23.50 4.70
CA GLN A 894 28.83 -23.76 6.13
C GLN A 894 27.58 -24.39 6.75
N SER A 895 26.39 -23.98 6.32
CA SER A 895 25.12 -24.56 6.78
C SER A 895 24.95 -26.03 6.34
N GLU A 896 25.32 -26.36 5.10
CA GLU A 896 25.26 -27.73 4.56
C GLU A 896 26.32 -28.67 5.18
N ALA A 897 27.52 -28.16 5.51
CA ALA A 897 28.60 -28.97 6.06
C ALA A 897 28.35 -29.46 7.49
N LEU A 898 27.58 -28.70 8.28
CA LEU A 898 27.39 -28.94 9.72
C LEU A 898 25.93 -29.23 10.11
N GLY A 899 24.98 -29.12 9.15
CA GLY A 899 23.65 -29.70 9.27
C GLY A 899 22.74 -29.05 10.32
N ILE A 900 22.68 -27.72 10.40
CA ILE A 900 21.74 -27.04 11.31
C ILE A 900 20.30 -27.35 10.88
N VAL A 901 19.55 -28.03 11.77
CA VAL A 901 18.15 -28.42 11.54
C VAL A 901 17.22 -27.62 12.44
N TYR A 902 16.25 -26.92 11.85
CA TYR A 902 15.11 -26.44 12.62
C TYR A 902 14.19 -27.61 12.95
N THR A 903 14.25 -28.09 14.19
CA THR A 903 13.44 -29.23 14.63
C THR A 903 11.97 -28.83 14.72
N ARG A 904 11.08 -29.66 14.18
CA ARG A 904 9.62 -29.41 14.22
C ARG A 904 9.13 -29.30 15.66
N VAL A 905 8.27 -28.31 15.92
CA VAL A 905 7.83 -27.95 17.28
C VAL A 905 7.07 -29.11 17.93
N GLU A 906 6.28 -29.85 17.17
CA GLU A 906 5.50 -30.99 17.65
C GLU A 906 6.39 -32.11 18.19
N ILE A 907 7.55 -32.34 17.55
CA ILE A 907 8.54 -33.33 18.01
C ILE A 907 9.22 -32.84 19.29
N VAL A 908 9.59 -31.56 19.32
CA VAL A 908 10.21 -30.94 20.50
C VAL A 908 9.28 -31.00 21.71
N ASP A 909 8.02 -30.56 21.55
CA ASP A 909 7.03 -30.56 22.62
C ASP A 909 6.73 -31.97 23.13
N PHE A 910 6.68 -32.97 22.23
CA PHE A 910 6.54 -34.37 22.61
C PHE A 910 7.72 -34.84 23.47
N ILE A 911 8.96 -34.58 23.04
CA ILE A 911 10.16 -34.99 23.76
C ILE A 911 10.24 -34.33 25.13
N LEU A 912 9.94 -33.03 25.23
CA LEU A 912 9.96 -32.30 26.50
C LEU A 912 8.95 -32.87 27.50
N ARG A 913 7.71 -33.12 27.05
CA ARG A 913 6.66 -33.72 27.90
C ARG A 913 7.02 -35.14 28.31
N ALA A 914 7.53 -35.95 27.39
CA ALA A 914 7.98 -37.31 27.69
C ALA A 914 9.15 -37.32 28.68
N ALA A 915 10.12 -36.42 28.53
CA ALA A 915 11.24 -36.29 29.46
C ALA A 915 10.76 -35.88 30.87
N ASP A 916 9.81 -34.96 30.97
CA ASP A 916 9.19 -34.56 32.24
C ASP A 916 8.44 -35.73 32.90
N ASP A 917 7.59 -36.44 32.13
CA ASP A 917 6.82 -37.58 32.63
C ASP A 917 7.73 -38.73 33.09
N VAL A 918 8.75 -39.07 32.31
CA VAL A 918 9.74 -40.12 32.66
C VAL A 918 10.53 -39.70 33.89
N SER A 919 10.94 -38.43 33.97
CA SER A 919 11.67 -37.91 35.13
C SER A 919 10.82 -37.99 36.40
N LYS A 920 9.55 -37.57 36.35
CA LYS A 920 8.60 -37.66 37.46
C LYS A 920 8.36 -39.10 37.88
N LYS A 921 8.12 -39.98 36.91
CA LYS A 921 7.81 -41.40 37.14
C LYS A 921 8.94 -42.14 37.85
N HIS A 922 10.18 -41.95 37.39
CA HIS A 922 11.32 -42.77 37.83
C HIS A 922 12.17 -42.12 38.92
N PHE A 923 12.23 -40.79 38.96
CA PHE A 923 13.08 -40.05 39.92
C PHE A 923 12.27 -39.18 40.89
N GLY A 924 10.94 -39.11 40.74
CA GLY A 924 10.06 -38.34 41.62
C GLY A 924 10.22 -36.82 41.48
N ARG A 925 10.84 -36.35 40.40
CA ARG A 925 11.08 -34.94 40.10
C ARG A 925 10.83 -34.63 38.62
N GLY A 926 10.16 -33.53 38.32
CA GLY A 926 9.95 -33.01 36.98
C GLY A 926 11.01 -31.99 36.55
N LEU A 927 10.82 -31.45 35.35
CA LEU A 927 11.72 -30.46 34.75
C LEU A 927 11.70 -29.13 35.50
N THR A 928 10.58 -28.74 36.13
CA THR A 928 10.52 -27.51 36.95
C THR A 928 11.28 -27.62 38.27
N ASP A 929 11.42 -28.82 38.84
CA ASP A 929 11.87 -29.00 40.22
C ASP A 929 13.32 -28.53 40.43
N GLU A 930 13.61 -28.08 41.66
CA GLU A 930 14.94 -27.63 42.06
C GLU A 930 15.97 -28.76 42.03
N GLY A 931 17.12 -28.46 41.43
CA GLY A 931 18.21 -29.41 41.26
C GLY A 931 18.01 -30.41 40.11
N THR A 932 17.02 -30.21 39.23
CA THR A 932 16.92 -30.94 37.94
C THR A 932 17.61 -30.13 36.84
N CYS A 933 18.91 -30.35 36.61
CA CYS A 933 19.66 -29.63 35.57
C CYS A 933 19.42 -30.24 34.18
N ILE A 934 19.16 -29.37 33.20
CA ILE A 934 18.80 -29.74 31.82
C ILE A 934 19.88 -29.20 30.87
N LEU A 935 20.38 -30.07 30.00
CA LEU A 935 21.37 -29.73 28.99
C LEU A 935 20.83 -30.03 27.59
N ASP A 936 20.94 -29.03 26.70
CA ASP A 936 20.88 -29.23 25.25
C ASP A 936 22.30 -29.11 24.67
N PRO A 937 22.98 -30.24 24.41
CA PRO A 937 24.36 -30.27 23.94
C PRO A 937 24.52 -29.92 22.46
N PHE A 938 23.42 -29.82 21.70
CA PHE A 938 23.39 -29.57 20.26
C PHE A 938 22.27 -28.57 19.96
N ALA A 939 22.41 -27.38 20.54
CA ALA A 939 21.30 -26.45 20.69
C ALA A 939 20.72 -25.97 19.36
N GLY A 940 21.53 -25.87 18.30
CA GLY A 940 21.12 -25.33 17.01
C GLY A 940 20.57 -23.92 17.17
N THR A 941 19.31 -23.71 16.82
CA THR A 941 18.58 -22.44 17.05
C THR A 941 17.87 -22.38 18.41
N SER A 942 18.14 -23.34 19.30
CA SER A 942 17.55 -23.55 20.63
C SER A 942 16.05 -23.76 20.67
N THR A 943 15.48 -24.45 19.68
CA THR A 943 14.05 -24.79 19.69
C THR A 943 13.65 -25.54 20.95
N PHE A 944 14.48 -26.48 21.44
CA PHE A 944 14.22 -27.22 22.69
C PHE A 944 14.16 -26.30 23.91
N MET A 945 15.14 -25.42 24.10
CA MET A 945 15.16 -24.49 25.23
C MET A 945 14.01 -23.49 25.17
N VAL A 946 13.74 -22.92 23.99
CA VAL A 946 12.63 -21.99 23.78
C VAL A 946 11.29 -22.65 24.11
N ARG A 947 11.04 -23.84 23.57
CA ARG A 947 9.80 -24.57 23.84
C ARG A 947 9.69 -24.99 25.30
N LEU A 948 10.80 -25.37 25.94
CA LEU A 948 10.78 -25.65 27.38
C LEU A 948 10.30 -24.44 28.19
N LEU A 949 10.82 -23.24 27.91
CA LEU A 949 10.39 -22.00 28.56
C LEU A 949 8.91 -21.67 28.28
N GLN A 950 8.40 -21.97 27.09
CA GLN A 950 7.02 -21.66 26.65
C GLN A 950 5.99 -22.75 26.99
N SER A 951 6.43 -23.98 27.23
CA SER A 951 5.56 -25.17 27.28
C SER A 951 4.63 -25.23 28.49
N GLY A 952 4.91 -24.43 29.53
CA GLY A 952 4.28 -24.57 30.85
C GLY A 952 4.81 -25.73 31.68
N LEU A 953 5.87 -26.42 31.25
CA LEU A 953 6.54 -27.47 32.03
C LEU A 953 7.43 -26.91 33.14
N ILE A 954 7.84 -25.65 33.03
CA ILE A 954 8.49 -24.89 34.09
C ILE A 954 7.45 -23.94 34.68
N GLU A 955 7.23 -24.02 35.98
CA GLU A 955 6.31 -23.14 36.68
C GLU A 955 6.82 -21.68 36.64
N PRO A 956 5.94 -20.67 36.50
CA PRO A 956 6.35 -19.28 36.36
C PRO A 956 7.26 -18.75 37.48
N GLU A 957 7.06 -19.20 38.73
CA GLU A 957 7.89 -18.85 39.89
C GLU A 957 9.30 -19.47 39.84
N ASP A 958 9.44 -20.63 39.20
CA ASP A 958 10.71 -21.35 39.08
C ASP A 958 11.55 -20.88 37.88
N LEU A 959 10.89 -20.27 36.88
CA LEU A 959 11.49 -19.85 35.61
C LEU A 959 12.80 -19.04 35.79
N PRO A 960 12.88 -18.01 36.67
CA PRO A 960 14.13 -17.26 36.85
C PRO A 960 15.27 -18.12 37.43
N ARG A 961 14.96 -19.06 38.34
CA ARG A 961 15.94 -19.98 38.91
C ARG A 961 16.44 -20.95 37.85
N LYS A 962 15.53 -21.58 37.10
CA LYS A 962 15.88 -22.50 36.01
C LYS A 962 16.79 -21.83 35.00
N TYR A 963 16.36 -20.67 34.48
CA TYR A 963 17.11 -19.89 33.51
C TYR A 963 18.52 -19.52 34.00
N ALA A 964 18.65 -19.03 35.23
CA ALA A 964 19.93 -18.55 35.74
C ALA A 964 20.93 -19.68 36.11
N LYS A 965 20.45 -20.87 36.52
CA LYS A 965 21.31 -21.86 37.20
C LYS A 965 21.22 -23.30 36.71
N GLU A 966 20.12 -23.69 36.05
CA GLU A 966 19.82 -25.11 35.81
C GLU A 966 19.57 -25.47 34.35
N LEU A 967 19.49 -24.48 33.46
CA LEU A 967 19.43 -24.68 32.01
C LEU A 967 20.80 -24.41 31.40
N TYR A 968 21.26 -25.32 30.55
CA TYR A 968 22.54 -25.24 29.86
C TYR A 968 22.39 -25.58 28.38
N ALA A 969 23.08 -24.85 27.51
CA ALA A 969 23.06 -25.08 26.07
C ALA A 969 24.48 -25.02 25.50
N THR A 970 24.76 -25.86 24.49
CA THR A 970 26.03 -25.83 23.75
C THR A 970 25.77 -25.84 22.26
N GLU A 971 26.50 -25.00 21.52
CA GLU A 971 26.44 -24.95 20.06
C GLU A 971 27.86 -24.77 19.50
N ILE A 972 28.17 -25.42 18.39
CA ILE A 972 29.50 -25.37 17.76
C ILE A 972 29.59 -24.27 16.68
N MET A 973 28.46 -23.92 16.06
CA MET A 973 28.41 -22.92 14.99
C MET A 973 28.13 -21.52 15.51
N LEU A 974 28.99 -20.56 15.16
CA LEU A 974 28.89 -19.17 15.61
C LEU A 974 27.51 -18.53 15.32
N LEU A 975 27.00 -18.69 14.10
CA LEU A 975 25.71 -18.12 13.73
C LEU A 975 24.57 -18.77 14.53
N ALA A 976 24.56 -20.10 14.64
CA ALA A 976 23.54 -20.82 15.39
C ALA A 976 23.60 -20.45 16.87
N TYR A 977 24.80 -20.30 17.43
CA TYR A 977 25.03 -19.80 18.78
C TYR A 977 24.42 -18.41 19.01
N TYR A 978 24.62 -17.46 18.09
CA TYR A 978 23.98 -16.14 18.21
C TYR A 978 22.45 -16.21 18.15
N VAL A 979 21.90 -16.98 17.19
CA VAL A 979 20.45 -17.19 17.09
C VAL A 979 19.90 -17.84 18.36
N SER A 980 20.60 -18.84 18.89
CA SER A 980 20.25 -19.57 20.10
C SER A 980 20.22 -18.68 21.33
N ALA A 981 21.30 -17.92 21.58
CA ALA A 981 21.37 -16.96 22.68
C ALA A 981 20.23 -15.94 22.61
N ALA A 982 20.09 -15.30 21.44
CA ALA A 982 19.05 -14.33 21.14
C ALA A 982 17.63 -14.89 21.38
N ASN A 983 17.35 -16.11 20.92
CA ASN A 983 16.05 -16.76 21.08
C ASN A 983 15.74 -17.07 22.54
N ILE A 984 16.69 -17.64 23.29
CA ILE A 984 16.53 -17.98 24.70
C ILE A 984 16.27 -16.70 25.51
N GLU A 985 17.10 -15.67 25.30
CA GLU A 985 17.00 -14.38 26.00
C GLU A 985 15.68 -13.68 25.70
N THR A 986 15.30 -13.57 24.43
CA THR A 986 14.04 -12.91 24.03
C THR A 986 12.82 -13.60 24.63
N THR A 987 12.82 -14.94 24.61
CA THR A 987 11.72 -15.73 25.16
C THR A 987 11.58 -15.51 26.65
N PHE A 988 12.68 -15.61 27.41
CA PHE A 988 12.67 -15.41 28.85
C PHE A 988 12.23 -13.99 29.24
N ASN A 989 12.83 -12.96 28.63
CA ASN A 989 12.53 -11.57 28.97
C ASN A 989 11.09 -11.19 28.62
N ALA A 990 10.53 -11.73 27.53
CA ALA A 990 9.13 -11.52 27.20
C ALA A 990 8.19 -12.19 28.21
N LEU A 991 8.45 -13.43 28.62
CA LEU A 991 7.67 -14.12 29.65
C LEU A 991 7.71 -13.37 30.99
N GLN A 992 8.87 -12.82 31.36
CA GLN A 992 9.03 -12.00 32.56
C GLN A 992 8.27 -10.67 32.46
N THR A 993 8.28 -10.03 31.29
CA THR A 993 7.51 -8.80 31.02
C THR A 993 6.01 -9.05 31.09
N GLU A 994 5.52 -10.14 30.49
CA GLU A 994 4.12 -10.57 30.60
C GLU A 994 3.72 -10.86 32.05
N ALA A 995 4.58 -11.54 32.80
CA ALA A 995 4.33 -11.82 34.21
C ALA A 995 4.25 -10.54 35.06
N ALA A 996 5.13 -9.56 34.81
CA ALA A 996 5.10 -8.25 35.47
C ALA A 996 3.82 -7.47 35.11
N LEU A 997 3.43 -7.45 33.83
CA LEU A 997 2.19 -6.85 33.36
C LEU A 997 0.95 -7.44 34.05
N ARG A 998 0.88 -8.78 34.18
CA ARG A 998 -0.21 -9.46 34.89
C ARG A 998 -0.25 -9.14 36.39
N ARG A 999 0.88 -8.74 36.97
CA ARG A 999 1.02 -8.34 38.39
C ARG A 999 0.94 -6.83 38.61
N GLU A 1000 0.72 -6.04 37.55
CA GLU A 1000 0.75 -4.57 37.57
C GLU A 1000 2.10 -3.99 38.06
N GLU A 1001 3.19 -4.69 37.77
CA GLU A 1001 4.57 -4.29 38.10
C GLU A 1001 5.28 -3.68 36.88
N PRO A 1002 6.30 -2.81 37.08
CA PRO A 1002 7.12 -2.31 35.97
C PRO A 1002 7.84 -3.46 35.26
N ALA A 1003 8.04 -3.30 33.95
CA ALA A 1003 8.79 -4.27 33.16
C ALA A 1003 10.22 -4.43 33.75
N PRO A 1004 10.68 -5.67 33.96
CA PRO A 1004 12.01 -5.92 34.51
C PRO A 1004 13.10 -5.57 33.50
N ASP A 1005 14.30 -5.30 34.01
CA ASP A 1005 15.48 -5.11 33.18
C ASP A 1005 15.81 -6.39 32.38
N TYR A 1006 16.38 -6.20 31.20
CA TYR A 1006 16.80 -7.30 30.33
C TYR A 1006 17.86 -8.19 31.02
N VAL A 1007 17.67 -9.50 30.98
CA VAL A 1007 18.60 -10.49 31.53
C VAL A 1007 19.20 -11.35 30.41
N PRO A 1008 20.54 -11.37 30.24
CA PRO A 1008 21.21 -12.24 29.26
C PRO A 1008 21.31 -13.68 29.74
N PHE A 1009 21.45 -14.63 28.80
CA PHE A 1009 21.54 -16.05 29.10
C PHE A 1009 22.99 -16.46 29.32
N ALA A 1010 23.41 -16.53 30.58
CA ALA A 1010 24.81 -16.79 30.93
C ALA A 1010 25.25 -18.25 30.75
N ASN A 1011 24.35 -19.19 30.38
CA ASN A 1011 24.61 -20.62 30.40
C ASN A 1011 24.58 -21.27 28.99
N ILE A 1012 24.83 -20.48 27.94
CA ILE A 1012 25.12 -20.99 26.59
C ILE A 1012 26.62 -20.89 26.27
N ALA A 1013 27.19 -21.98 25.76
CA ALA A 1013 28.59 -22.03 25.34
C ALA A 1013 28.75 -22.23 23.83
N LEU A 1014 29.72 -21.53 23.24
CA LEU A 1014 30.23 -21.85 21.90
C LEU A 1014 31.34 -22.91 22.06
N ALA A 1015 31.04 -24.17 21.75
CA ALA A 1015 31.99 -25.27 21.91
C ALA A 1015 31.61 -26.48 21.06
N ASP A 1016 32.61 -27.32 20.77
CA ASP A 1016 32.36 -28.72 20.36
C ASP A 1016 32.15 -29.56 21.63
N THR A 1017 30.90 -29.97 21.86
CA THR A 1017 30.50 -30.78 23.01
C THR A 1017 31.37 -32.02 23.20
N PHE A 1018 31.77 -32.69 22.12
CA PHE A 1018 32.59 -33.89 22.21
C PHE A 1018 34.03 -33.55 22.60
N GLN A 1019 34.62 -32.53 21.97
CA GLN A 1019 36.01 -32.12 22.21
C GLN A 1019 36.25 -31.68 23.65
N ILE A 1020 35.39 -30.82 24.22
CA ILE A 1020 35.59 -30.27 25.57
C ILE A 1020 35.51 -31.32 26.70
N HIS A 1021 35.14 -32.57 26.37
CA HIS A 1021 35.09 -33.73 27.25
C HIS A 1021 36.16 -34.80 26.93
N GLU A 1022 37.05 -34.57 25.97
CA GLU A 1022 38.16 -35.49 25.66
C GLU A 1022 39.25 -35.46 26.75
N ASP A 1023 39.86 -36.62 27.01
CA ASP A 1023 40.94 -36.74 27.98
C ASP A 1023 42.19 -36.00 27.49
N GLY A 1024 42.66 -35.03 28.27
CA GLY A 1024 43.86 -34.24 27.95
C GLY A 1024 43.60 -32.99 27.11
N ASP A 1025 42.35 -32.65 26.84
CA ASP A 1025 41.95 -31.38 26.25
C ASP A 1025 42.35 -30.20 27.16
N ILE A 1026 42.84 -29.10 26.56
CA ILE A 1026 43.35 -27.94 27.30
C ILE A 1026 42.45 -26.73 26.98
N PRO A 1027 41.66 -26.24 27.96
CA PRO A 1027 40.81 -25.07 27.74
C PRO A 1027 41.65 -23.82 27.40
N ASP A 1028 41.12 -22.97 26.52
CA ASP A 1028 41.73 -21.65 26.27
C ASP A 1028 41.49 -20.68 27.46
N LEU A 1029 42.49 -20.55 28.33
CA LEU A 1029 42.37 -19.65 29.49
C LEU A 1029 42.59 -18.16 29.16
N ASN A 1030 42.88 -17.79 27.91
CA ASN A 1030 43.40 -16.47 27.57
C ASN A 1030 42.49 -15.62 26.67
N VAL A 1031 41.85 -16.21 25.65
CA VAL A 1031 41.10 -15.43 24.64
C VAL A 1031 39.60 -15.47 24.88
N PHE A 1032 39.03 -16.66 25.06
CA PHE A 1032 37.59 -16.90 25.28
C PHE A 1032 37.28 -17.19 26.76
N SER A 1033 37.97 -16.51 27.70
CA SER A 1033 37.89 -16.82 29.13
C SER A 1033 36.46 -16.88 29.69
N ALA A 1034 35.61 -15.92 29.31
CA ALA A 1034 34.22 -15.87 29.77
C ALA A 1034 33.33 -16.98 29.16
N ASN A 1035 33.61 -17.44 27.94
CA ASN A 1035 32.94 -18.60 27.36
C ASN A 1035 33.41 -19.89 28.06
N ASN A 1036 34.71 -19.98 28.38
CA ASN A 1036 35.26 -21.11 29.12
C ASN A 1036 34.76 -21.18 30.56
N ASP A 1037 34.52 -20.05 31.23
CA ASP A 1037 33.84 -20.02 32.53
C ASP A 1037 32.43 -20.64 32.44
N THR A 1038 31.74 -20.50 31.31
CA THR A 1038 30.45 -21.16 31.06
C THR A 1038 30.63 -22.66 30.82
N ILE A 1039 31.62 -23.07 30.05
CA ILE A 1039 31.95 -24.48 29.80
C ILE A 1039 32.28 -25.21 31.11
N GLU A 1040 33.13 -24.62 31.96
CA GLU A 1040 33.50 -25.22 33.25
C GLU A 1040 32.31 -25.31 34.21
N ARG A 1041 31.44 -24.28 34.25
CA ARG A 1041 30.19 -24.35 35.00
C ARG A 1041 29.28 -25.47 34.51
N GLN A 1042 29.15 -25.64 33.19
CA GLN A 1042 28.37 -26.73 32.59
C GLN A 1042 28.97 -28.10 32.88
N LYS A 1043 30.30 -28.27 32.82
CA LYS A 1043 30.99 -29.54 33.12
C LYS A 1043 30.82 -29.92 34.59
N ALA A 1044 30.87 -28.94 35.50
CA ALA A 1044 30.65 -29.16 36.92
C ALA A 1044 29.18 -29.39 37.30
N ALA A 1045 28.23 -29.00 36.45
CA ALA A 1045 26.80 -29.12 36.75
C ALA A 1045 26.35 -30.60 36.81
N PRO A 1046 25.50 -30.96 37.79
CA PRO A 1046 24.94 -32.32 37.88
C PRO A 1046 23.79 -32.48 36.86
N ILE A 1047 24.10 -32.75 35.60
CA ILE A 1047 23.11 -32.87 34.53
C ILE A 1047 22.22 -34.10 34.75
N ASN A 1048 20.92 -33.88 34.87
CA ASN A 1048 19.92 -34.93 35.10
C ASN A 1048 19.15 -35.27 33.83
N VAL A 1049 18.97 -34.29 32.93
CA VAL A 1049 18.20 -34.47 31.70
C VAL A 1049 19.02 -33.92 30.54
N VAL A 1050 19.24 -34.76 29.54
CA VAL A 1050 19.84 -34.37 28.25
C VAL A 1050 18.77 -34.45 27.18
N ILE A 1051 18.46 -33.32 26.55
CA ILE A 1051 17.50 -33.19 25.45
C ILE A 1051 18.21 -32.74 24.19
N GLY A 1052 17.58 -32.89 23.01
CA GLY A 1052 18.08 -32.24 21.80
C GLY A 1052 17.88 -33.04 20.52
N ASN A 1053 18.47 -32.51 19.45
CA ASN A 1053 18.53 -33.13 18.13
C ASN A 1053 20.01 -33.22 17.70
N PRO A 1054 20.71 -34.33 18.00
CA PRO A 1054 22.12 -34.46 17.65
C PRO A 1054 22.36 -34.47 16.13
N PRO A 1055 23.56 -34.10 15.64
CA PRO A 1055 23.88 -34.12 14.22
C PRO A 1055 23.94 -35.55 13.65
N TYR A 1056 23.53 -35.73 12.39
CA TYR A 1056 23.54 -37.03 11.70
C TYR A 1056 24.62 -37.05 10.62
N SER A 1057 25.69 -37.80 10.82
CA SER A 1057 26.74 -37.97 9.81
C SER A 1057 27.54 -39.25 10.06
N ALA A 1058 27.36 -40.25 9.19
CA ALA A 1058 28.15 -41.49 9.18
C ALA A 1058 29.50 -41.35 8.43
N GLY A 1059 29.77 -40.19 7.81
CA GLY A 1059 30.96 -39.89 7.01
C GLY A 1059 30.66 -39.06 5.76
N GLN A 1060 31.68 -38.78 4.95
CA GLN A 1060 31.56 -38.04 3.68
C GLN A 1060 30.98 -38.89 2.55
N THR A 1061 30.17 -38.28 1.68
CA THR A 1061 29.57 -38.91 0.49
C THR A 1061 30.61 -39.32 -0.55
N SER A 1062 31.69 -38.56 -0.68
CA SER A 1062 32.82 -38.80 -1.56
C SER A 1062 34.14 -38.44 -0.89
N ALA A 1063 35.22 -39.15 -1.23
CA ALA A 1063 36.57 -38.84 -0.75
C ALA A 1063 37.09 -37.48 -1.22
N ASN A 1064 36.48 -36.90 -2.26
CA ASN A 1064 36.82 -35.58 -2.79
C ASN A 1064 36.17 -34.43 -2.00
N ASP A 1065 35.26 -34.73 -1.07
CA ASP A 1065 34.51 -33.72 -0.32
C ASP A 1065 35.36 -33.11 0.80
N LEU A 1066 36.51 -33.73 1.14
CA LEU A 1066 37.43 -33.32 2.22
C LEU A 1066 36.71 -33.04 3.56
N ASN A 1067 35.63 -33.77 3.85
CA ASN A 1067 34.73 -33.54 4.98
C ASN A 1067 34.57 -34.81 5.83
N ALA A 1068 35.68 -35.47 6.16
CA ALA A 1068 35.66 -36.66 7.02
C ALA A 1068 35.33 -36.26 8.47
N ASN A 1069 34.51 -37.07 9.14
CA ASN A 1069 34.18 -36.85 10.55
C ASN A 1069 35.44 -36.73 11.42
N LEU A 1070 35.41 -35.78 12.36
CA LEU A 1070 36.43 -35.65 13.38
C LEU A 1070 36.52 -36.93 14.24
N LYS A 1071 37.72 -37.17 14.78
CA LYS A 1071 37.99 -38.28 15.69
C LYS A 1071 38.04 -37.75 17.11
N TYR A 1072 37.39 -38.46 18.02
CA TYR A 1072 37.33 -38.14 19.44
C TYR A 1072 37.88 -39.36 20.18
N PRO A 1073 39.19 -39.47 20.43
CA PRO A 1073 39.84 -40.71 20.86
C PRO A 1073 39.20 -41.40 22.06
N SER A 1074 38.83 -40.62 23.09
CA SER A 1074 38.27 -41.12 24.35
C SER A 1074 36.82 -41.58 24.13
N LEU A 1075 36.01 -40.76 23.44
CA LEU A 1075 34.62 -41.11 23.10
C LEU A 1075 34.54 -42.28 22.11
N ASP A 1076 35.40 -42.30 21.09
CA ASP A 1076 35.49 -43.36 20.10
C ASP A 1076 35.98 -44.66 20.77
N GLU A 1077 36.87 -44.59 21.76
CA GLU A 1077 37.25 -45.76 22.58
C GLU A 1077 36.07 -46.27 23.42
N ARG A 1078 35.24 -45.38 23.98
CA ARG A 1078 34.00 -45.77 24.66
C ARG A 1078 33.07 -46.52 23.71
N ILE A 1079 32.83 -46.00 22.51
CA ILE A 1079 32.05 -46.69 21.46
C ILE A 1079 32.66 -48.05 21.10
N ALA A 1080 33.99 -48.13 20.99
CA ALA A 1080 34.68 -49.36 20.67
C ALA A 1080 34.42 -50.46 21.71
N ARG A 1081 34.48 -50.12 23.00
CA ARG A 1081 34.28 -51.03 24.13
C ARG A 1081 32.82 -51.35 24.44
N THR A 1082 31.87 -50.51 24.02
CA THR A 1082 30.44 -50.74 24.23
C THR A 1082 29.77 -51.28 22.96
N TYR A 1083 29.56 -50.42 21.98
CA TYR A 1083 28.76 -50.72 20.79
C TYR A 1083 29.51 -51.66 19.85
N ALA A 1084 30.78 -51.36 19.58
CA ALA A 1084 31.52 -52.10 18.56
C ALA A 1084 31.91 -53.51 19.05
N GLU A 1085 32.42 -53.66 20.27
CA GLU A 1085 32.84 -54.97 20.82
C GLU A 1085 31.68 -55.99 20.82
N LYS A 1086 30.47 -55.54 21.12
CA LYS A 1086 29.27 -56.39 21.17
C LYS A 1086 28.61 -56.64 19.83
N SER A 1087 28.96 -55.87 18.78
CA SER A 1087 28.39 -56.06 17.45
C SER A 1087 29.01 -57.25 16.71
N THR A 1088 28.16 -58.06 16.08
CA THR A 1088 28.57 -59.21 15.25
C THR A 1088 28.95 -58.82 13.82
N ALA A 1089 28.68 -57.58 13.41
CA ALA A 1089 28.96 -57.10 12.06
C ALA A 1089 30.47 -57.00 11.77
N THR A 1090 30.89 -57.30 10.53
CA THR A 1090 32.30 -57.17 10.12
C THR A 1090 32.70 -55.71 9.86
N ASN A 1091 31.83 -54.93 9.20
CA ASN A 1091 32.05 -53.50 9.00
C ASN A 1091 31.32 -52.73 10.11
N LYS A 1092 32.07 -52.02 10.95
CA LYS A 1092 31.58 -51.30 12.13
C LYS A 1092 31.68 -49.77 12.00
N ASN A 1093 31.98 -49.26 10.80
CA ASN A 1093 32.23 -47.82 10.60
C ASN A 1093 31.01 -46.97 10.94
N SER A 1094 29.79 -47.47 10.66
CA SER A 1094 28.55 -46.74 10.94
C SER A 1094 28.28 -46.54 12.44
N LEU A 1095 29.00 -47.23 13.33
CA LEU A 1095 28.86 -47.05 14.79
C LEU A 1095 29.45 -45.73 15.29
N TYR A 1096 30.30 -45.09 14.49
CA TYR A 1096 30.94 -43.81 14.77
C TYR A 1096 30.21 -42.65 14.09
N ASP A 1097 28.95 -42.85 13.72
CA ASP A 1097 28.05 -41.77 13.32
C ASP A 1097 27.88 -40.78 14.49
N SER A 1098 27.78 -39.49 14.17
CA SER A 1098 27.68 -38.41 15.14
C SER A 1098 26.48 -38.55 16.09
N TYR A 1099 25.36 -39.12 15.64
CA TYR A 1099 24.21 -39.34 16.54
C TYR A 1099 24.45 -40.48 17.55
N LEU A 1100 25.25 -41.49 17.20
CA LEU A 1100 25.64 -42.57 18.12
C LEU A 1100 26.70 -42.09 19.10
N ARG A 1101 27.61 -41.21 18.66
CA ARG A 1101 28.52 -40.46 19.54
C ARG A 1101 27.74 -39.61 20.54
N ALA A 1102 26.69 -38.93 20.09
CA ALA A 1102 25.80 -38.17 20.96
C ALA A 1102 25.11 -39.05 22.01
N PHE A 1103 24.55 -40.21 21.63
CA PHE A 1103 23.98 -41.15 22.60
C PHE A 1103 25.02 -41.62 23.61
N ARG A 1104 26.19 -42.09 23.14
CA ARG A 1104 27.24 -42.60 24.04
C ARG A 1104 27.72 -41.52 25.01
N TRP A 1105 27.98 -40.32 24.48
CA TRP A 1105 28.41 -39.17 25.27
C TRP A 1105 27.33 -38.76 26.27
N ALA A 1106 26.05 -38.69 25.88
CA ALA A 1106 24.96 -38.30 26.77
C ALA A 1106 24.77 -39.32 27.91
N THR A 1107 24.86 -40.62 27.60
CA THR A 1107 24.82 -41.67 28.63
C THR A 1107 25.98 -41.52 29.61
N ASP A 1108 27.20 -41.31 29.12
CA ASP A 1108 28.38 -41.15 29.97
C ASP A 1108 28.33 -39.83 30.77
N ARG A 1109 27.75 -38.76 30.20
CA ARG A 1109 27.60 -37.44 30.84
C ARG A 1109 26.57 -37.44 31.97
N ILE A 1110 25.49 -38.21 31.84
CA ILE A 1110 24.47 -38.38 32.89
C ILE A 1110 25.00 -39.22 34.05
N GLY A 1111 25.74 -40.28 33.75
CA GLY A 1111 26.22 -41.22 34.77
C GLY A 1111 25.08 -42.08 35.32
N ASP A 1112 24.91 -42.11 36.64
CA ASP A 1112 24.10 -43.12 37.32
C ASP A 1112 22.58 -42.87 37.27
N GLN A 1113 22.13 -41.61 37.19
CA GLN A 1113 20.71 -41.25 37.29
C GLN A 1113 20.35 -40.06 36.39
N GLY A 1114 19.46 -40.30 35.41
CA GLY A 1114 18.92 -39.25 34.57
C GLY A 1114 18.13 -39.75 33.38
N VAL A 1115 17.80 -38.83 32.47
CA VAL A 1115 17.04 -39.07 31.25
C VAL A 1115 17.81 -38.55 30.04
N VAL A 1116 18.03 -39.40 29.03
CA VAL A 1116 18.46 -38.99 27.69
C VAL A 1116 17.25 -39.04 26.77
N ALA A 1117 16.90 -37.92 26.12
CA ALA A 1117 15.75 -37.82 25.25
C ALA A 1117 16.11 -37.09 23.94
N PHE A 1118 16.25 -37.85 22.85
CA PHE A 1118 16.65 -37.33 21.54
C PHE A 1118 15.65 -37.68 20.44
N VAL A 1119 15.57 -36.82 19.44
CA VAL A 1119 15.19 -37.20 18.07
C VAL A 1119 16.46 -37.57 17.31
N SER A 1120 16.51 -38.73 16.68
CA SER A 1120 17.72 -39.24 16.04
C SER A 1120 17.42 -40.17 14.87
N ASN A 1121 18.45 -40.51 14.09
CA ASN A 1121 18.35 -41.56 13.09
C ASN A 1121 18.04 -42.92 13.75
N GLY A 1122 16.97 -43.59 13.26
CA GLY A 1122 16.51 -44.88 13.77
C GLY A 1122 17.30 -46.10 13.26
N GLY A 1123 18.35 -45.94 12.44
CA GLY A 1123 19.05 -47.05 11.79
C GLY A 1123 19.70 -48.08 12.74
N TRP A 1124 19.87 -47.76 14.03
CA TRP A 1124 20.34 -48.70 15.05
C TRP A 1124 19.25 -49.67 15.54
N LEU A 1125 17.98 -49.45 15.22
CA LEU A 1125 16.86 -50.30 15.66
C LEU A 1125 16.86 -51.66 14.95
N ASP A 1126 17.09 -51.68 13.64
CA ASP A 1126 17.07 -52.87 12.80
C ASP A 1126 18.37 -53.11 12.03
N GLY A 1127 19.29 -52.14 12.02
CA GLY A 1127 20.56 -52.24 11.32
C GLY A 1127 21.48 -53.37 11.83
N ASN A 1128 22.26 -53.93 10.90
CA ASN A 1128 23.20 -55.04 11.16
C ASN A 1128 24.26 -54.70 12.20
N THR A 1129 24.77 -53.48 12.20
CA THR A 1129 25.73 -52.98 13.21
C THR A 1129 25.06 -52.54 14.50
N GLY A 1130 23.75 -52.29 14.47
CA GLY A 1130 22.98 -51.81 15.63
C GLY A 1130 22.78 -52.86 16.73
N ASP A 1131 23.11 -54.13 16.48
CA ASP A 1131 23.00 -55.21 17.48
C ASP A 1131 23.81 -54.92 18.75
N GLY A 1132 25.05 -54.46 18.59
CA GLY A 1132 25.89 -54.05 19.72
C GLY A 1132 25.40 -52.79 20.44
N VAL A 1133 24.76 -51.86 19.71
CA VAL A 1133 24.11 -50.67 20.29
C VAL A 1133 22.93 -51.09 21.16
N ARG A 1134 22.02 -51.91 20.64
CA ARG A 1134 20.84 -52.42 21.36
C ARG A 1134 21.23 -53.19 22.63
N LEU A 1135 22.24 -54.06 22.54
CA LEU A 1135 22.77 -54.80 23.69
C LEU A 1135 23.37 -53.86 24.75
N SER A 1136 24.11 -52.83 24.31
CA SER A 1136 24.69 -51.87 25.25
C SER A 1136 23.63 -51.01 25.92
N MET A 1137 22.66 -50.47 25.17
CA MET A 1137 21.61 -49.65 25.75
C MET A 1137 20.72 -50.45 26.72
N ALA A 1138 20.50 -51.74 26.49
CA ALA A 1138 19.80 -52.62 27.43
C ALA A 1138 20.57 -52.83 28.76
N GLU A 1139 21.89 -52.61 28.78
CA GLU A 1139 22.70 -52.63 30.00
C GLU A 1139 22.83 -51.23 30.62
N ASP A 1140 22.93 -50.20 29.79
CA ASP A 1140 23.12 -48.81 30.22
C ASP A 1140 21.83 -48.19 30.81
N PHE A 1141 20.65 -48.61 30.34
CA PHE A 1141 19.37 -48.00 30.72
C PHE A 1141 18.41 -49.02 31.33
N THR A 1142 17.65 -48.58 32.35
CA THR A 1142 16.61 -49.40 32.99
C THR A 1142 15.35 -49.49 32.12
N ASP A 1143 14.98 -48.38 31.48
CA ASP A 1143 13.83 -48.27 30.58
C ASP A 1143 14.27 -47.57 29.29
N LEU A 1144 13.84 -48.09 28.14
CA LEU A 1144 14.00 -47.43 26.84
C LEU A 1144 12.62 -47.26 26.19
N TYR A 1145 12.25 -46.02 25.90
CA TYR A 1145 11.03 -45.68 25.16
C TYR A 1145 11.44 -45.30 23.73
N VAL A 1146 11.05 -46.09 22.75
CA VAL A 1146 11.35 -45.86 21.34
C VAL A 1146 10.05 -45.57 20.60
N PHE A 1147 9.99 -44.40 19.95
CA PHE A 1147 8.88 -44.02 19.10
C PHE A 1147 9.39 -43.75 17.68
N THR A 1148 8.92 -44.56 16.73
CA THR A 1148 9.28 -44.45 15.31
C THR A 1148 8.19 -43.70 14.56
N PHE A 1149 8.55 -42.56 13.98
CA PHE A 1149 7.68 -41.73 13.14
C PHE A 1149 7.54 -42.26 11.72
#